data_AF-A0A7C1R6R0-F1
#
_entry.id   AF-A0A7C1R6R0-F1
#
_cell.length_a   1.000
_cell.length_b   1.000
_cell.length_c   1.000
_cell.angle_alpha   90.00
_cell.angle_beta   90.00
_cell.angle_gamma   90.00
#
_symmetry.space_group_name_H-M   'P 1'
#
loop_
_entity.id
_entity.type
_entity.pdbx_description
1 polymer ?
#
loop_
_entity_poly.entity_id
_entity_poly.type
_entity_poly.pdbx_seq_one_letter_code
_entity_poly.pdbx_strand_id
1 'polypeptide(L)'
;MMKRLTAILLIFFFSGITILYSQEGDCPEIKVAVEKGEMNDGFLQKILNDNPGQPDSKDYWLTKIQNMVYQALRRNNPSVTFTLAGSGESYEYVFNYLLMLAPIAEEDYDFEESIVDEFSTVYYRMSSDISIVNPCGPGMYTGPHIIAKSRDLKVVVEANVADYFSIDKRLKEYEKEHPVPPRAPELSVELEPEFVSPLKEERTLKIKAKVLNCEGNPVYGRMLDQHVYFSPKDSERGYLKLPLGFGGGSGSFMGGGPESNTLVVFTNAEGKAEPEFTLENGIEAENLAISVKTCGLVSFFIEELESLKIKGLEVKVRPIRKEIYQEEETDIILSLNKTDPDGKNEPVSGKKLSVRITGLNNGEVKPKSDYVTDSRGEVRLHYKAGDKDEMIQVSASFQPEDYPDKATGRAFIKVKPPEYDAAITITKTTRKEFLDENHENKTDRDGCTTQTDDVRRIDENINATVYVQCKLSHKADMPIFNQTWEYYQPIMANISSFNLIHDESHEMYGSVSGSGCANGGYETTVTTDYTVTNPEISEPLAAMWIVAIDNNTNKAVKLIPGGYSISYDLEAMIETESRQWSSNGDKSDNKKETKTSEDLTFEAGPVKDPIPDPTFKPGLSGIWDYLKEEVGDSLFSAIPDIPIPSASSEEVPEINPELIVSFGDGIRSFGGNGSKEIDKPRENGYEREFHTYSWQMTRRKVNK
;
A
#
# COMPACT_ATOMS: atom_id res chain seq x y z
N MET A 1 -41.02 16.68 -53.57
CA MET A 1 -40.84 16.47 -55.02
C MET A 1 -39.56 15.68 -55.20
N MET A 2 -39.67 14.44 -55.70
CA MET A 2 -38.67 13.53 -56.31
C MET A 2 -37.20 13.54 -55.81
N LYS A 3 -36.52 12.43 -55.51
CA LYS A 3 -36.76 10.99 -55.71
C LYS A 3 -35.75 10.21 -54.85
N ARG A 4 -36.20 9.08 -54.30
CA ARG A 4 -35.38 8.01 -53.69
C ARG A 4 -34.58 7.25 -54.75
N LEU A 5 -33.38 6.76 -54.39
CA LEU A 5 -32.78 5.47 -54.80
C LEU A 5 -31.52 5.26 -53.92
N THR A 6 -31.56 4.50 -52.81
CA THR A 6 -31.31 3.04 -52.71
C THR A 6 -30.00 2.59 -53.36
N ALA A 7 -28.97 2.26 -52.57
CA ALA A 7 -28.18 1.01 -52.71
C ALA A 7 -26.96 0.94 -51.76
N ILE A 8 -27.01 -0.07 -50.89
CA ILE A 8 -25.92 -0.98 -50.49
C ILE A 8 -24.88 -0.41 -49.50
N LEU A 9 -25.24 -0.63 -48.23
CA LEU A 9 -24.38 -0.89 -47.09
C LEU A 9 -23.38 -2.00 -47.44
N LEU A 10 -22.11 -1.65 -47.67
CA LEU A 10 -21.01 -2.61 -47.76
C LEU A 10 -20.15 -2.40 -46.51
N ILE A 11 -20.46 -3.20 -45.49
CA ILE A 11 -19.69 -3.35 -44.26
C ILE A 11 -18.33 -3.92 -44.68
N PHE A 12 -17.33 -3.06 -44.86
CA PHE A 12 -15.94 -3.48 -44.82
C PHE A 12 -15.61 -3.81 -43.37
N PHE A 13 -15.80 -5.08 -43.01
CA PHE A 13 -14.98 -5.73 -41.99
C PHE A 13 -13.52 -5.62 -42.48
N PHE A 14 -12.84 -4.52 -42.14
CA PHE A 14 -11.39 -4.56 -42.01
C PHE A 14 -11.10 -5.43 -40.79
N SER A 15 -11.15 -6.75 -41.00
CA SER A 15 -10.30 -7.66 -40.26
C SER A 15 -8.89 -7.12 -40.46
N GLY A 16 -8.38 -6.42 -39.45
CA GLY A 16 -6.96 -6.23 -39.27
C GLY A 16 -6.36 -7.62 -39.14
N ILE A 17 -6.10 -8.24 -40.29
CA ILE A 17 -5.06 -9.23 -40.44
C ILE A 17 -3.81 -8.40 -40.15
N THR A 18 -3.41 -8.36 -38.88
CA THR A 18 -2.00 -8.27 -38.55
C THR A 18 -1.37 -9.39 -39.33
N ILE A 19 -0.81 -9.04 -40.49
CA ILE A 19 0.21 -9.83 -41.13
C ILE A 19 1.35 -9.80 -40.11
N LEU A 20 1.29 -10.74 -39.15
CA LEU A 20 2.47 -11.24 -38.48
C LEU A 20 3.33 -11.76 -39.63
N TYR A 21 4.22 -10.89 -40.09
CA TYR A 21 5.41 -11.33 -40.77
C TYR A 21 6.05 -12.35 -39.83
N SER A 22 5.88 -13.63 -40.13
CA SER A 22 6.81 -14.67 -39.73
C SER A 22 8.18 -14.17 -40.19
N GLN A 23 8.94 -13.59 -39.28
CA GLN A 23 10.38 -13.46 -39.47
C GLN A 23 10.87 -14.91 -39.57
N GLU A 24 11.16 -15.39 -40.79
CA GLU A 24 12.11 -16.49 -40.94
C GLU A 24 13.39 -15.98 -40.27
N GLY A 25 13.66 -16.52 -39.07
CA GLY A 25 14.55 -15.92 -38.08
C GLY A 25 16.00 -15.81 -38.51
N ASP A 26 16.65 -14.73 -38.06
CA ASP A 26 18.09 -14.47 -38.12
C ASP A 26 18.88 -15.44 -37.21
N CYS A 27 18.84 -16.74 -37.49
CA CYS A 27 19.75 -17.68 -36.83
C CYS A 27 21.21 -17.29 -37.14
N PRO A 28 22.11 -17.19 -36.14
CA PRO A 28 23.50 -16.84 -36.38
C PRO A 28 24.19 -17.81 -37.35
N GLU A 29 25.04 -17.27 -38.22
CA GLU A 29 25.82 -18.07 -39.17
C GLU A 29 26.64 -19.16 -38.47
N ILE A 30 26.80 -20.29 -39.15
CA ILE A 30 27.57 -21.42 -38.66
C ILE A 30 29.06 -21.09 -38.72
N LYS A 31 29.75 -21.23 -37.58
CA LYS A 31 31.19 -21.05 -37.47
C LYS A 31 31.91 -22.36 -37.25
N VAL A 32 32.89 -22.63 -38.10
CA VAL A 32 33.72 -23.84 -38.06
C VAL A 32 35.19 -23.44 -37.94
N ALA A 33 35.84 -23.85 -36.85
CA ALA A 33 37.29 -23.76 -36.74
C ALA A 33 37.97 -24.84 -37.56
N VAL A 34 39.05 -24.49 -38.24
CA VAL A 34 39.89 -25.44 -38.97
C VAL A 34 41.08 -25.78 -38.09
N GLU A 35 41.06 -26.99 -37.54
CA GLU A 35 42.12 -27.52 -36.68
C GLU A 35 43.06 -28.41 -37.50
N LYS A 36 44.36 -28.11 -37.39
CA LYS A 36 45.40 -28.82 -38.13
C LYS A 36 45.71 -30.15 -37.44
N GLY A 37 45.84 -31.20 -38.23
CA GLY A 37 46.46 -32.45 -37.77
C GLY A 37 47.98 -32.35 -37.73
N GLU A 38 48.59 -33.32 -37.05
CA GLU A 38 50.04 -33.41 -36.94
C GLU A 38 50.70 -33.77 -38.28
N MET A 39 51.89 -33.20 -38.52
CA MET A 39 52.74 -33.52 -39.67
C MET A 39 53.98 -34.27 -39.20
N ASN A 40 54.12 -35.52 -39.64
CA ASN A 40 55.33 -36.29 -39.41
C ASN A 40 56.46 -35.88 -40.38
N ASP A 41 57.70 -36.20 -40.02
CA ASP A 41 58.89 -35.73 -40.76
C ASP A 41 59.00 -36.37 -42.15
N GLY A 42 58.50 -37.61 -42.32
CA GLY A 42 58.43 -38.27 -43.63
C GLY A 42 57.50 -37.56 -44.61
N PHE A 43 56.37 -37.05 -44.15
CA PHE A 43 55.45 -36.24 -44.94
C PHE A 43 56.11 -34.91 -45.37
N LEU A 44 56.85 -34.26 -44.47
CA LEU A 44 57.58 -33.03 -44.78
C LEU A 44 58.64 -33.27 -45.87
N GLN A 45 59.45 -34.33 -45.74
CA GLN A 45 60.46 -34.67 -46.74
C GLN A 45 59.86 -34.91 -48.14
N LYS A 46 58.73 -35.63 -48.22
CA LYS A 46 58.04 -35.86 -49.49
C LYS A 46 57.55 -34.56 -50.13
N ILE A 47 56.98 -33.66 -49.33
CA ILE A 47 56.52 -32.36 -49.82
C ILE A 47 57.66 -31.51 -50.37
N LEU A 48 58.82 -31.51 -49.71
CA LEU A 48 60.00 -30.78 -50.17
C LEU A 48 60.51 -31.31 -51.50
N ASN A 49 60.55 -32.64 -51.66
CA ASN A 49 60.94 -33.28 -52.90
C ASN A 49 59.99 -32.95 -54.07
N ASP A 50 58.68 -32.90 -53.81
CA ASP A 50 57.68 -32.59 -54.83
C ASP A 50 57.63 -31.10 -55.21
N ASN A 51 58.21 -30.22 -54.39
CA ASN A 51 58.13 -28.77 -54.56
C ASN A 51 59.51 -28.11 -54.45
N PRO A 52 60.44 -28.42 -55.38
CA PRO A 52 61.80 -27.89 -55.33
C PRO A 52 61.82 -26.36 -55.40
N GLY A 53 62.63 -25.72 -54.56
CA GLY A 53 62.81 -24.25 -54.50
C GLY A 53 61.84 -23.51 -53.57
N GLN A 54 61.00 -24.21 -52.81
CA GLN A 54 60.21 -23.65 -51.71
C GLN A 54 60.99 -23.71 -50.37
N PRO A 55 60.61 -22.92 -49.34
CA PRO A 55 61.23 -23.00 -48.02
C PRO A 55 61.17 -24.41 -47.41
N ASP A 56 62.23 -24.79 -46.69
CA ASP A 56 62.41 -26.08 -46.01
C ASP A 56 61.87 -26.11 -44.57
N SER A 57 61.11 -25.09 -44.17
CA SER A 57 60.54 -24.97 -42.83
C SER A 57 59.25 -25.78 -42.67
N LYS A 58 59.17 -26.59 -41.61
CA LYS A 58 57.95 -27.29 -41.18
C LYS A 58 56.78 -26.32 -40.95
N ASP A 59 57.04 -25.19 -40.30
CA ASP A 59 56.03 -24.16 -40.03
C ASP A 59 55.50 -23.51 -41.30
N TYR A 60 56.38 -23.29 -42.29
CA TYR A 60 55.98 -22.79 -43.60
C TYR A 60 54.97 -23.74 -44.27
N TRP A 61 55.29 -25.04 -44.32
CA TRP A 61 54.43 -26.03 -44.96
C TRP A 61 53.14 -26.30 -44.19
N LEU A 62 53.19 -26.33 -42.86
CA LEU A 62 51.99 -26.40 -42.01
C LEU A 62 51.04 -25.23 -42.31
N THR A 63 51.57 -24.00 -42.34
CA THR A 63 50.77 -22.80 -42.64
C THR A 63 50.23 -22.83 -44.06
N LYS A 64 51.04 -23.26 -45.04
CA LYS A 64 50.64 -23.35 -46.45
C LYS A 64 49.51 -24.38 -46.65
N ILE A 65 49.61 -25.55 -46.04
CA ILE A 65 48.59 -26.59 -46.11
C ILE A 65 47.32 -26.18 -45.38
N GLN A 66 47.43 -25.61 -44.18
CA GLN A 66 46.28 -25.10 -43.45
C GLN A 66 45.54 -24.03 -44.27
N ASN A 67 46.27 -23.12 -44.92
CA ASN A 67 45.68 -22.16 -45.85
C ASN A 67 45.05 -22.84 -47.08
N MET A 68 45.64 -23.90 -47.63
CA MET A 68 45.04 -24.65 -48.74
C MET A 68 43.71 -25.28 -48.33
N VAL A 69 43.66 -25.94 -47.17
CA VAL A 69 42.43 -26.54 -46.62
C VAL A 69 41.39 -25.46 -46.33
N TYR A 70 41.78 -24.39 -45.64
CA TYR A 70 40.91 -23.25 -45.33
C TYR A 70 40.30 -22.60 -46.58
N GLN A 71 41.10 -22.36 -47.61
CA GLN A 71 40.62 -21.77 -48.87
C GLN A 71 39.73 -22.74 -49.66
N ALA A 72 40.04 -24.03 -49.66
CA ALA A 72 39.18 -25.05 -50.26
C ALA A 72 37.81 -25.11 -49.55
N LEU A 73 37.80 -25.07 -48.22
CA LEU A 73 36.58 -25.08 -47.40
C LEU A 73 35.70 -23.87 -47.70
N ARG A 74 36.28 -22.66 -47.69
CA ARG A 74 35.54 -21.42 -48.01
C ARG A 74 35.00 -21.37 -49.43
N ARG A 75 35.76 -21.90 -50.40
CA ARG A 75 35.33 -21.93 -51.80
C ARG A 75 34.15 -22.88 -52.00
N ASN A 76 34.20 -24.04 -51.36
CA ASN A 76 33.17 -25.06 -51.50
C ASN A 76 31.95 -24.78 -50.60
N ASN A 77 32.09 -24.05 -49.49
CA ASN A 77 31.01 -23.81 -48.53
C ASN A 77 30.89 -22.30 -48.20
N PRO A 78 30.42 -21.47 -49.14
CA PRO A 78 30.40 -20.01 -48.98
C PRO A 78 29.42 -19.50 -47.91
N SER A 79 28.46 -20.32 -47.47
CA SER A 79 27.47 -20.02 -46.43
C SER A 79 27.94 -20.35 -45.01
N VAL A 80 29.17 -20.86 -44.85
CA VAL A 80 29.79 -21.17 -43.56
C VAL A 80 30.95 -20.22 -43.30
N THR A 81 31.00 -19.67 -42.10
CA THR A 81 32.13 -18.84 -41.65
C THR A 81 33.22 -19.75 -41.10
N PHE A 82 34.39 -19.77 -41.76
CA PHE A 82 35.54 -20.54 -41.29
C PHE A 82 36.54 -19.64 -40.55
N THR A 83 37.04 -20.14 -39.43
CA THR A 83 38.16 -19.54 -38.69
C THR A 83 39.30 -20.54 -38.53
N LEU A 84 40.50 -20.08 -38.17
CA LEU A 84 41.61 -20.96 -37.83
C LEU A 84 41.56 -21.29 -36.33
N ALA A 85 41.75 -22.56 -35.96
CA ALA A 85 41.84 -22.93 -34.55
C ALA A 85 42.98 -22.13 -33.87
N GLY A 86 42.69 -21.55 -32.69
CA GLY A 86 43.65 -20.70 -31.95
C GLY A 86 43.68 -19.23 -32.37
N SER A 87 42.82 -18.78 -33.29
CA SER A 87 42.68 -17.36 -33.69
C SER A 87 42.11 -16.45 -32.58
N GLY A 88 41.52 -17.04 -31.53
CA GLY A 88 40.77 -16.31 -30.50
C GLY A 88 39.31 -16.02 -30.88
N GLU A 89 38.88 -16.38 -32.10
CA GLU A 89 37.48 -16.28 -32.52
C GLU A 89 36.65 -17.45 -31.95
N SER A 90 35.37 -17.21 -31.66
CA SER A 90 34.44 -18.26 -31.24
C SER A 90 33.96 -19.10 -32.43
N TYR A 91 33.76 -20.40 -32.18
CA TYR A 91 33.27 -21.37 -33.15
C TYR A 91 32.43 -22.44 -32.45
N GLU A 92 31.46 -23.00 -33.17
CA GLU A 92 30.57 -24.03 -32.63
C GLU A 92 31.03 -25.45 -33.04
N TYR A 93 31.76 -25.53 -34.15
CA TYR A 93 32.26 -26.77 -34.73
C TYR A 93 33.75 -26.68 -35.00
N VAL A 94 34.40 -27.84 -35.03
CA VAL A 94 35.80 -27.99 -35.47
C VAL A 94 35.84 -28.95 -36.66
N PHE A 95 36.43 -28.49 -37.76
CA PHE A 95 36.87 -29.34 -38.85
C PHE A 95 38.28 -29.83 -38.54
N ASN A 96 38.39 -31.09 -38.16
CA ASN A 96 39.66 -31.77 -37.92
C ASN A 96 40.12 -32.42 -39.21
N TYR A 97 41.41 -32.32 -39.52
CA TYR A 97 41.99 -33.12 -40.59
C TYR A 97 43.37 -33.65 -40.23
N LEU A 98 43.65 -34.87 -40.66
CA LEU A 98 44.95 -35.50 -40.59
C LEU A 98 45.47 -35.75 -42.01
N LEU A 99 46.66 -35.26 -42.30
CA LEU A 99 47.35 -35.50 -43.55
C LEU A 99 48.54 -36.42 -43.30
N MET A 100 48.58 -37.54 -44.01
CA MET A 100 49.63 -38.55 -43.89
C MET A 100 50.03 -39.09 -45.26
N LEU A 101 51.18 -39.76 -45.32
CA LEU A 101 51.55 -40.55 -46.50
C LEU A 101 50.97 -41.96 -46.35
N ALA A 102 50.45 -42.52 -47.45
CA ALA A 102 49.98 -43.89 -47.52
C ALA A 102 50.66 -44.63 -48.69
N PRO A 103 51.12 -45.89 -48.49
CA PRO A 103 51.68 -46.70 -49.57
C PRO A 103 50.61 -47.13 -50.59
N ILE A 104 51.03 -47.57 -51.78
CA ILE A 104 50.14 -48.03 -52.87
C ILE A 104 49.46 -49.38 -52.58
N ALA A 105 49.86 -50.13 -51.55
CA ALA A 105 49.34 -51.47 -51.31
C ALA A 105 47.81 -51.46 -51.12
N GLU A 106 47.11 -52.29 -51.91
CA GLU A 106 45.64 -52.33 -52.06
C GLU A 106 44.87 -52.86 -50.83
N GLU A 107 45.48 -53.02 -49.66
CA GLU A 107 44.78 -53.54 -48.47
C GLU A 107 45.07 -52.69 -47.23
N ASP A 108 43.99 -52.31 -46.54
CA ASP A 108 43.98 -51.56 -45.29
C ASP A 108 44.72 -52.34 -44.19
N TYR A 109 46.00 -52.04 -44.00
CA TYR A 109 46.75 -52.44 -42.80
C TYR A 109 46.89 -51.23 -41.87
N ASP A 110 46.50 -51.42 -40.61
CA ASP A 110 46.80 -50.52 -39.50
C ASP A 110 48.32 -50.38 -39.37
N PHE A 111 48.83 -49.17 -39.59
CA PHE A 111 50.26 -48.85 -39.51
C PHE A 111 50.54 -48.01 -38.26
N GLU A 112 50.99 -48.66 -37.20
CA GLU A 112 51.90 -48.06 -36.22
C GLU A 112 53.31 -48.03 -36.83
N GLU A 113 53.86 -46.82 -36.96
CA GLU A 113 55.30 -46.49 -37.03
C GLU A 113 56.25 -47.34 -37.89
N SER A 114 55.88 -47.73 -39.13
CA SER A 114 56.87 -48.31 -40.07
C SER A 114 57.26 -47.36 -41.22
N ILE A 115 58.57 -47.19 -41.28
CA ILE A 115 59.42 -46.35 -42.13
C ILE A 115 58.99 -46.36 -43.62
N VAL A 116 58.84 -45.14 -44.16
CA VAL A 116 58.37 -44.84 -45.54
C VAL A 116 59.45 -45.11 -46.61
N ASP A 117 60.67 -45.52 -46.24
CA ASP A 117 61.85 -45.55 -47.14
C ASP A 117 61.84 -46.63 -48.24
N GLU A 118 60.95 -47.65 -48.20
CA GLU A 118 60.96 -48.75 -49.19
C GLU A 118 59.83 -48.71 -50.24
N PHE A 119 58.88 -47.78 -50.16
CA PHE A 119 57.79 -47.71 -51.13
C PHE A 119 58.14 -46.80 -52.32
N SER A 120 58.33 -47.41 -53.50
CA SER A 120 58.63 -46.68 -54.76
C SER A 120 57.52 -45.73 -55.22
N THR A 121 56.34 -45.79 -54.61
CA THR A 121 55.28 -44.81 -54.84
C THR A 121 54.42 -44.67 -53.58
N VAL A 122 54.11 -43.42 -53.21
CA VAL A 122 53.26 -43.07 -52.06
C VAL A 122 52.21 -42.05 -52.50
N TYR A 123 51.04 -42.07 -51.88
CA TYR A 123 50.00 -41.06 -52.04
C TYR A 123 49.91 -40.18 -50.80
N TYR A 124 49.50 -38.93 -50.98
CA TYR A 124 48.93 -38.15 -49.90
C TYR A 124 47.57 -38.72 -49.54
N ARG A 125 47.33 -38.96 -48.25
CA ARG A 125 46.05 -39.34 -47.68
C ARG A 125 45.58 -38.25 -46.73
N MET A 126 44.39 -37.72 -46.95
CA MET A 126 43.73 -36.79 -46.03
C MET A 126 42.55 -37.50 -45.41
N SER A 127 42.53 -37.53 -44.08
CA SER A 127 41.39 -37.95 -43.26
C SER A 127 40.80 -36.71 -42.60
N SER A 128 39.49 -36.61 -42.46
CA SER A 128 38.87 -35.47 -41.78
C SER A 128 37.53 -35.82 -41.16
N ASP A 129 37.13 -35.03 -40.18
CA ASP A 129 35.82 -35.06 -39.52
C ASP A 129 35.39 -33.65 -39.11
N ILE A 130 34.10 -33.49 -38.83
CA ILE A 130 33.55 -32.27 -38.21
C ILE A 130 32.99 -32.65 -36.85
N SER A 131 33.46 -32.00 -35.80
CA SER A 131 33.02 -32.27 -34.43
C SER A 131 32.35 -31.06 -33.78
N ILE A 132 31.32 -31.29 -32.95
CA ILE A 132 30.71 -30.23 -32.14
C ILE A 132 31.58 -29.94 -30.92
N VAL A 133 31.82 -28.65 -30.66
CA VAL A 133 32.37 -28.20 -29.38
C VAL A 133 31.24 -28.18 -28.36
N ASN A 134 30.97 -29.31 -27.70
CA ASN A 134 29.77 -29.45 -26.86
C ASN A 134 29.89 -28.62 -25.56
N PRO A 135 29.05 -27.58 -25.36
CA PRO A 135 29.05 -26.77 -24.15
C PRO A 135 28.12 -27.31 -23.04
N CYS A 136 27.27 -28.30 -23.35
CA CYS A 136 26.17 -28.76 -22.50
C CYS A 136 26.36 -30.14 -21.84
N GLY A 137 27.41 -30.88 -22.19
CA GLY A 137 27.71 -32.19 -21.60
C GLY A 137 28.70 -33.04 -22.40
N PRO A 138 29.08 -34.24 -21.91
CA PRO A 138 30.00 -35.14 -22.60
C PRO A 138 29.27 -35.88 -23.74
N GLY A 139 29.27 -35.28 -24.91
CA GLY A 139 28.82 -35.92 -26.15
C GLY A 139 29.39 -35.18 -27.34
N MET A 140 30.49 -35.67 -27.91
CA MET A 140 31.01 -35.14 -29.17
C MET A 140 30.21 -35.75 -30.31
N TYR A 141 29.39 -34.95 -31.00
CA TYR A 141 29.02 -35.33 -32.35
C TYR A 141 30.30 -35.44 -33.16
N THR A 142 30.53 -36.60 -33.78
CA THR A 142 31.53 -36.78 -34.83
C THR A 142 30.76 -36.92 -36.13
N GLY A 143 30.91 -35.94 -37.02
CA GLY A 143 30.33 -35.94 -38.35
C GLY A 143 30.91 -37.05 -39.23
N PRO A 144 30.55 -37.08 -40.53
CA PRO A 144 31.06 -38.09 -41.44
C PRO A 144 32.59 -38.04 -41.50
N HIS A 145 33.23 -39.19 -41.33
CA HIS A 145 34.67 -39.34 -41.47
C HIS A 145 35.01 -39.53 -42.95
N ILE A 146 35.72 -38.57 -43.55
CA ILE A 146 36.03 -38.56 -44.98
C ILE A 146 37.52 -38.82 -45.20
N ILE A 147 37.82 -39.75 -46.10
CA ILE A 147 39.20 -40.08 -46.49
C ILE A 147 39.35 -39.87 -48.00
N ALA A 148 40.35 -39.08 -48.39
CA ALA A 148 40.75 -38.94 -49.79
C ALA A 148 42.22 -39.34 -49.98
N LYS A 149 42.57 -39.83 -51.18
CA LYS A 149 43.95 -40.22 -51.56
C LYS A 149 44.31 -39.63 -52.93
N SER A 150 45.48 -39.02 -53.08
CA SER A 150 46.00 -38.56 -54.39
C SER A 150 47.53 -38.43 -54.39
N ARG A 151 48.16 -38.50 -55.57
CA ARG A 151 49.62 -38.22 -55.70
C ARG A 151 49.93 -36.74 -55.62
N ASP A 152 48.91 -35.90 -55.79
CA ASP A 152 49.01 -34.46 -55.75
C ASP A 152 48.34 -33.94 -54.48
N LEU A 153 49.10 -33.17 -53.69
CA LEU A 153 48.67 -32.61 -52.40
C LEU A 153 47.45 -31.69 -52.54
N LYS A 154 47.40 -30.89 -53.62
CA LYS A 154 46.26 -29.99 -53.86
C LYS A 154 45.03 -30.80 -54.24
N VAL A 155 45.19 -31.82 -55.08
CA VAL A 155 44.08 -32.70 -55.50
C VAL A 155 43.51 -33.47 -54.31
N VAL A 156 44.34 -33.99 -53.39
CA VAL A 156 43.81 -34.70 -52.21
C VAL A 156 43.02 -33.76 -51.29
N VAL A 157 43.50 -32.53 -51.09
CA VAL A 157 42.81 -31.52 -50.27
C VAL A 157 41.48 -31.12 -50.92
N GLU A 158 41.49 -30.84 -52.23
CA GLU A 158 40.28 -30.46 -52.97
C GLU A 158 39.26 -31.61 -52.99
N ALA A 159 39.70 -32.86 -53.19
CA ALA A 159 38.83 -34.03 -53.17
C ALA A 159 38.21 -34.28 -51.78
N ASN A 160 39.02 -34.23 -50.71
CA ASN A 160 38.53 -34.43 -49.35
C ASN A 160 37.48 -33.37 -48.96
N VAL A 161 37.78 -32.10 -49.23
CA VAL A 161 36.88 -30.99 -48.89
C VAL A 161 35.62 -30.97 -49.77
N ALA A 162 35.71 -31.41 -51.03
CA ALA A 162 34.56 -31.46 -51.93
C ALA A 162 33.48 -32.44 -51.44
N ASP A 163 33.84 -33.53 -50.77
CA ASP A 163 32.87 -34.52 -50.25
C ASP A 163 32.05 -33.99 -49.06
N TYR A 164 32.49 -32.87 -48.46
CA TYR A 164 31.70 -32.12 -47.48
C TYR A 164 30.72 -31.14 -48.10
N PHE A 165 30.72 -30.96 -49.43
CA PHE A 165 29.94 -29.90 -50.09
C PHE A 165 28.47 -29.86 -49.64
N SER A 166 28.10 -28.62 -49.28
CA SER A 166 27.02 -28.13 -48.44
C SER A 166 27.11 -28.52 -46.96
N ILE A 167 28.25 -28.20 -46.32
CA ILE A 167 28.46 -28.33 -44.87
C ILE A 167 27.32 -27.67 -44.09
N ASP A 168 26.92 -26.46 -44.49
CA ASP A 168 25.84 -25.71 -43.88
C ASP A 168 24.53 -26.50 -43.80
N LYS A 169 24.13 -27.12 -44.92
CA LYS A 169 22.90 -27.90 -45.00
C LYS A 169 22.98 -29.13 -44.12
N ARG A 170 24.12 -29.84 -44.13
CA ARG A 170 24.33 -31.03 -43.29
C ARG A 170 24.29 -30.68 -41.80
N LEU A 171 24.91 -29.57 -41.40
CA LEU A 171 24.90 -29.13 -40.01
C LEU A 171 23.51 -28.64 -39.57
N LYS A 172 22.78 -27.93 -40.43
CA LYS A 172 21.37 -27.54 -40.15
C LYS A 172 20.44 -28.76 -40.04
N GLU A 173 20.59 -29.75 -40.91
CA GLU A 173 19.85 -31.01 -40.83
C GLU A 173 20.19 -31.75 -39.52
N TYR A 174 21.47 -31.79 -39.15
CA TYR A 174 21.90 -32.35 -37.88
C TYR A 174 21.29 -31.64 -36.67
N GLU A 175 21.36 -30.30 -36.60
CA GLU A 175 20.76 -29.48 -35.53
C GLU A 175 19.24 -29.69 -35.43
N LYS A 176 18.56 -29.92 -36.56
CA LYS A 176 17.12 -30.21 -36.57
C LYS A 176 16.77 -31.59 -36.00
N GLU A 177 17.60 -32.60 -36.27
CA GLU A 177 17.42 -33.95 -35.71
C GLU A 177 17.90 -34.05 -34.26
N HIS A 178 18.82 -33.17 -33.87
CA HIS A 178 19.46 -33.10 -32.55
C HIS A 178 19.32 -31.67 -31.99
N PRO A 179 18.12 -31.29 -31.53
CA PRO A 179 17.82 -29.92 -31.09
C PRO A 179 18.59 -29.48 -29.84
N VAL A 180 19.32 -30.38 -29.18
CA VAL A 180 20.11 -30.13 -27.96
C VAL A 180 21.59 -30.43 -28.25
N PRO A 181 22.51 -29.46 -28.04
CA PRO A 181 22.27 -28.08 -27.66
C PRO A 181 21.69 -27.22 -28.81
N PRO A 182 20.84 -26.23 -28.52
CA PRO A 182 20.27 -25.37 -29.55
C PRO A 182 21.27 -24.34 -30.06
N ARG A 183 21.14 -23.97 -31.34
CA ARG A 183 21.79 -22.77 -31.89
C ARG A 183 21.10 -21.52 -31.33
N ALA A 184 21.91 -20.66 -30.70
CA ALA A 184 21.51 -19.38 -30.11
C ALA A 184 20.18 -19.48 -29.35
N PRO A 185 20.17 -20.15 -28.18
CA PRO A 185 18.95 -20.31 -27.40
C PRO A 185 18.36 -18.97 -27.00
N GLU A 186 17.05 -18.95 -26.88
CA GLU A 186 16.29 -17.93 -26.16
C GLU A 186 15.79 -18.54 -24.86
N LEU A 187 16.05 -17.86 -23.74
CA LEU A 187 15.56 -18.24 -22.42
C LEU A 187 14.59 -17.17 -21.94
N SER A 188 13.38 -17.59 -21.59
CA SER A 188 12.41 -16.73 -20.91
C SER A 188 12.04 -17.35 -19.56
N VAL A 189 11.94 -16.53 -18.53
CA VAL A 189 11.58 -16.97 -17.18
C VAL A 189 10.34 -16.21 -16.71
N GLU A 190 9.41 -16.92 -16.08
CA GLU A 190 8.19 -16.36 -15.49
C GLU A 190 7.99 -16.94 -14.09
N LEU A 191 7.54 -16.12 -13.13
CA LEU A 191 7.22 -16.54 -11.77
C LEU A 191 5.70 -16.59 -11.57
N GLU A 192 5.16 -17.74 -11.12
CA GLU A 192 3.74 -17.89 -10.86
C GLU A 192 3.46 -18.59 -9.50
N PRO A 193 2.81 -17.92 -8.54
CA PRO A 193 2.47 -16.48 -8.54
C PRO A 193 3.72 -15.58 -8.48
N GLU A 194 3.53 -14.27 -8.68
CA GLU A 194 4.63 -13.27 -8.71
C GLU A 194 5.39 -13.10 -7.38
N PHE A 195 4.88 -13.66 -6.27
CA PHE A 195 5.48 -13.55 -4.94
C PHE A 195 5.15 -14.75 -4.06
N VAL A 196 5.93 -14.91 -2.98
CA VAL A 196 5.58 -15.78 -1.85
C VAL A 196 5.45 -14.98 -0.55
N SER A 197 4.75 -15.52 0.44
CA SER A 197 4.71 -14.97 1.79
C SER A 197 4.68 -16.06 2.87
N PRO A 198 4.96 -15.72 4.14
CA PRO A 198 4.83 -16.65 5.26
C PRO A 198 3.41 -17.21 5.48
N LEU A 199 2.38 -16.70 4.81
CA LEU A 199 1.01 -17.24 4.90
C LEU A 199 0.91 -18.60 4.19
N LYS A 200 0.26 -19.58 4.82
CA LYS A 200 0.23 -21.00 4.40
C LYS A 200 -0.07 -21.23 2.92
N GLU A 201 -1.01 -20.49 2.35
CA GLU A 201 -1.44 -20.66 0.95
C GLU A 201 -0.56 -19.94 -0.07
N GLU A 202 0.43 -19.15 0.39
CA GLU A 202 1.28 -18.29 -0.43
C GLU A 202 2.77 -18.65 -0.30
N ARG A 203 3.12 -19.79 0.28
CA ARG A 203 4.53 -20.17 0.53
C ARG A 203 5.26 -20.73 -0.67
N THR A 204 4.53 -21.07 -1.74
CA THR A 204 5.07 -21.76 -2.89
C THR A 204 4.83 -20.97 -4.17
N LEU A 205 5.83 -20.95 -5.05
CA LEU A 205 5.68 -20.47 -6.41
C LEU A 205 6.40 -21.37 -7.40
N LYS A 206 5.97 -21.35 -8.65
CA LYS A 206 6.60 -22.04 -9.77
C LYS A 206 7.45 -21.06 -10.55
N ILE A 207 8.65 -21.51 -10.91
CA ILE A 207 9.54 -20.78 -11.82
C ILE A 207 9.43 -21.46 -13.17
N LYS A 208 8.79 -20.82 -14.15
CA LYS A 208 8.61 -21.36 -15.49
C LYS A 208 9.72 -20.85 -16.40
N ALA A 209 10.74 -21.66 -16.61
CA ALA A 209 11.74 -21.38 -17.64
C ALA A 209 11.30 -22.03 -18.95
N LYS A 210 11.43 -21.32 -20.07
CA LYS A 210 11.19 -21.84 -21.42
C LYS A 210 12.40 -21.59 -22.30
N VAL A 211 12.84 -22.63 -23.00
CA VAL A 211 13.97 -22.59 -23.92
C VAL A 211 13.49 -22.82 -25.35
N LEU A 212 13.76 -21.83 -26.20
CA LEU A 212 13.53 -21.89 -27.65
C LEU A 212 14.86 -21.85 -28.39
N ASN A 213 14.91 -22.40 -29.60
CA ASN A 213 16.04 -22.16 -30.51
C ASN A 213 15.84 -20.86 -31.29
N CYS A 214 16.84 -20.47 -32.09
CA CYS A 214 16.78 -19.26 -32.93
C CYS A 214 15.68 -19.26 -34.01
N GLU A 215 14.97 -20.37 -34.21
CA GLU A 215 13.80 -20.47 -35.09
C GLU A 215 12.47 -20.39 -34.32
N GLY A 216 12.51 -20.15 -33.01
CA GLY A 216 11.34 -20.11 -32.13
C GLY A 216 10.75 -21.48 -31.78
N ASN A 217 11.46 -22.57 -32.10
CA ASN A 217 11.01 -23.93 -31.81
C ASN A 217 11.41 -24.36 -30.38
N PRO A 218 10.54 -25.09 -29.65
CA PRO A 218 10.86 -25.58 -28.31
C PRO A 218 12.01 -26.57 -28.35
N VAL A 219 12.96 -26.37 -27.44
CA VAL A 219 14.17 -27.20 -27.34
C VAL A 219 13.93 -28.33 -26.35
N TYR A 220 13.98 -29.58 -26.82
CA TYR A 220 13.89 -30.78 -25.99
C TYR A 220 14.52 -31.98 -26.71
N GLY A 221 15.02 -32.96 -25.97
CA GLY A 221 15.71 -34.12 -26.53
C GLY A 221 14.83 -35.36 -26.61
N ARG A 222 15.15 -36.28 -27.53
CA ARG A 222 14.70 -37.69 -27.45
C ARG A 222 15.71 -38.60 -26.74
N MET A 223 16.98 -38.19 -26.68
CA MET A 223 18.10 -38.95 -26.10
C MET A 223 18.94 -38.15 -25.09
N LEU A 224 19.01 -36.82 -25.24
CA LEU A 224 19.71 -35.90 -24.34
C LEU A 224 18.83 -34.66 -24.16
N ASP A 225 18.21 -34.50 -22.99
CA ASP A 225 17.34 -33.36 -22.69
C ASP A 225 18.16 -32.08 -22.44
N GLN A 226 17.59 -30.91 -22.76
CA GLN A 226 18.24 -29.62 -22.50
C GLN A 226 18.29 -29.35 -20.99
N HIS A 227 19.48 -28.99 -20.50
CA HIS A 227 19.68 -28.61 -19.11
C HIS A 227 19.30 -27.14 -18.86
N VAL A 228 18.50 -26.91 -17.82
CA VAL A 228 18.26 -25.58 -17.24
C VAL A 228 18.73 -25.61 -15.79
N TYR A 229 19.64 -24.69 -15.46
CA TYR A 229 20.31 -24.58 -14.17
C TYR A 229 19.68 -23.45 -13.37
N PHE A 230 19.22 -23.72 -12.15
CA PHE A 230 18.61 -22.76 -11.24
C PHE A 230 19.49 -22.60 -10.00
N SER A 231 19.86 -21.37 -9.65
CA SER A 231 20.73 -21.08 -8.52
C SER A 231 20.27 -19.81 -7.77
N PRO A 232 20.29 -19.80 -6.43
CA PRO A 232 20.62 -20.91 -5.54
C PRO A 232 19.50 -21.96 -5.48
N LYS A 233 19.87 -23.23 -5.27
CA LYS A 233 18.89 -24.28 -4.95
C LYS A 233 18.35 -24.11 -3.53
N ASP A 234 19.24 -23.90 -2.57
CA ASP A 234 18.95 -23.71 -1.16
C ASP A 234 19.40 -22.29 -0.77
N SER A 235 18.49 -21.49 -0.23
CA SER A 235 18.75 -20.14 0.30
C SER A 235 18.51 -20.10 1.81
N GLU A 236 18.85 -18.99 2.45
CA GLU A 236 18.54 -18.80 3.88
C GLU A 236 17.03 -18.78 4.18
N ARG A 237 16.20 -18.52 3.15
CA ARG A 237 14.75 -18.32 3.25
C ARG A 237 13.92 -19.54 2.83
N GLY A 238 14.48 -20.41 2.00
CA GLY A 238 13.74 -21.49 1.36
C GLY A 238 14.56 -22.26 0.34
N TYR A 239 13.89 -23.07 -0.47
CA TYR A 239 14.56 -23.99 -1.38
C TYR A 239 13.76 -24.27 -2.65
N LEU A 240 14.47 -24.70 -3.70
CA LEU A 240 13.93 -25.17 -4.97
C LEU A 240 13.81 -26.70 -4.97
N LYS A 241 12.67 -27.20 -5.45
CA LYS A 241 12.42 -28.63 -5.66
C LYS A 241 11.66 -28.87 -6.96
N LEU A 242 11.67 -30.13 -7.42
CA LEU A 242 10.79 -30.55 -8.50
C LEU A 242 9.38 -30.84 -7.96
N PRO A 243 8.31 -30.49 -8.70
CA PRO A 243 6.95 -30.81 -8.30
C PRO A 243 6.73 -32.33 -8.16
N LEU A 244 6.03 -32.72 -7.09
CA LEU A 244 5.68 -34.11 -6.79
C LEU A 244 4.83 -34.69 -7.94
N GLY A 245 5.34 -35.72 -8.63
CA GLY A 245 4.63 -36.39 -9.74
C GLY A 245 5.42 -36.51 -11.03
N PHE A 246 6.56 -35.81 -11.19
CA PHE A 246 7.51 -36.02 -12.29
C PHE A 246 8.41 -37.25 -12.09
N GLY A 247 7.82 -38.34 -11.59
CA GLY A 247 8.44 -39.64 -11.49
C GLY A 247 8.27 -40.42 -12.79
N GLY A 248 9.19 -40.23 -13.74
CA GLY A 248 9.27 -41.10 -14.92
C GLY A 248 9.71 -40.38 -16.19
N GLY A 249 10.99 -40.01 -16.29
CA GLY A 249 11.60 -39.62 -17.57
C GLY A 249 12.79 -38.68 -17.44
N SER A 250 12.63 -37.57 -16.71
CA SER A 250 13.67 -36.54 -16.54
C SER A 250 14.51 -36.86 -15.30
N GLY A 251 15.46 -37.78 -15.43
CA GLY A 251 16.37 -38.13 -14.34
C GLY A 251 17.29 -36.96 -14.03
N SER A 252 17.10 -36.27 -12.90
CA SER A 252 18.10 -35.36 -12.33
C SER A 252 19.47 -36.05 -12.28
N PHE A 253 20.35 -35.75 -13.23
CA PHE A 253 21.77 -36.01 -13.04
C PHE A 253 22.25 -35.01 -11.99
N MET A 254 22.69 -35.52 -10.84
CA MET A 254 23.59 -34.79 -9.92
C MET A 254 24.92 -34.54 -10.65
N GLY A 255 24.89 -33.67 -11.66
CA GLY A 255 26.03 -33.31 -12.53
C GLY A 255 26.80 -32.09 -12.04
N GLY A 256 26.37 -31.46 -10.95
CA GLY A 256 27.27 -30.74 -10.06
C GLY A 256 27.52 -31.64 -8.86
N GLY A 257 28.76 -31.73 -8.37
CA GLY A 257 29.07 -32.56 -7.21
C GLY A 257 28.11 -32.29 -6.03
N PRO A 258 28.08 -33.15 -5.00
CA PRO A 258 27.22 -33.03 -3.82
C PRO A 258 27.33 -31.68 -3.05
N GLU A 259 28.24 -30.80 -3.46
CA GLU A 259 28.49 -29.46 -2.92
C GLU A 259 27.90 -28.31 -3.77
N SER A 260 27.29 -28.57 -4.93
CA SER A 260 26.78 -27.49 -5.80
C SER A 260 25.39 -27.00 -5.36
N ASN A 261 25.26 -25.70 -5.06
CA ASN A 261 24.00 -25.05 -4.72
C ASN A 261 23.18 -24.71 -5.98
N THR A 262 22.97 -25.69 -6.86
CA THR A 262 22.30 -25.50 -8.16
C THR A 262 21.38 -26.68 -8.46
N LEU A 263 20.15 -26.37 -8.84
CA LEU A 263 19.17 -27.36 -9.29
C LEU A 263 19.20 -27.45 -10.81
N VAL A 264 19.36 -28.66 -11.35
CA VAL A 264 19.29 -28.90 -12.80
C VAL A 264 17.95 -29.54 -13.14
N VAL A 265 17.22 -28.91 -14.06
CA VAL A 265 15.92 -29.36 -14.55
C VAL A 265 15.99 -29.51 -16.06
N PHE A 266 15.35 -30.56 -16.57
CA PHE A 266 15.29 -30.84 -18.00
C PHE A 266 14.04 -30.24 -18.62
N THR A 267 14.17 -29.71 -19.83
CA THR A 267 13.03 -29.21 -20.59
C THR A 267 12.12 -30.34 -21.06
N ASN A 268 10.81 -30.19 -20.93
CA ASN A 268 9.82 -31.09 -21.53
C ASN A 268 9.63 -30.83 -23.05
N ALA A 269 8.72 -31.56 -23.71
CA ALA A 269 8.42 -31.42 -25.14
C ALA A 269 7.95 -30.01 -25.58
N GLU A 270 7.55 -29.14 -24.64
CA GLU A 270 7.18 -27.75 -24.89
C GLU A 270 8.35 -26.78 -24.64
N GLY A 271 9.55 -27.31 -24.36
CA GLY A 271 10.75 -26.54 -24.02
C GLY A 271 10.74 -25.99 -22.60
N LYS A 272 9.89 -26.50 -21.70
CA LYS A 272 9.69 -25.92 -20.36
C LYS A 272 10.41 -26.69 -19.26
N ALA A 273 11.03 -25.96 -18.34
CA ALA A 273 11.60 -26.44 -17.07
C ALA A 273 10.94 -25.68 -15.91
N GLU A 274 10.23 -26.39 -15.04
CA GLU A 274 9.31 -25.78 -14.07
C GLU A 274 9.57 -26.26 -12.62
N PRO A 275 10.68 -25.86 -11.96
CA PRO A 275 10.83 -26.10 -10.53
C PRO A 275 9.87 -25.25 -9.68
N GLU A 276 9.68 -25.68 -8.44
CA GLU A 276 8.90 -24.98 -7.42
C GLU A 276 9.82 -24.46 -6.31
N PHE A 277 9.69 -23.17 -5.97
CA PHE A 277 10.29 -22.58 -4.78
C PHE A 277 9.34 -22.71 -3.60
N THR A 278 9.86 -23.10 -2.44
CA THR A 278 9.13 -23.18 -1.17
C THR A 278 9.80 -22.29 -0.12
N LEU A 279 9.06 -21.34 0.44
CA LEU A 279 9.47 -20.51 1.57
C LEU A 279 9.32 -21.28 2.90
N GLU A 280 10.38 -21.38 3.68
CA GLU A 280 10.41 -22.15 4.93
C GLU A 280 10.53 -21.29 6.18
N ASN A 281 11.21 -20.14 6.10
CA ASN A 281 11.55 -19.30 7.25
C ASN A 281 11.77 -17.81 6.89
N GLY A 282 11.89 -17.01 7.94
CA GLY A 282 12.00 -15.56 7.91
C GLY A 282 10.65 -14.86 7.77
N ILE A 283 10.50 -13.73 8.47
CA ILE A 283 9.26 -12.93 8.50
C ILE A 283 9.39 -11.59 7.75
N GLU A 284 10.63 -11.21 7.39
CA GLU A 284 10.94 -9.94 6.75
C GLU A 284 10.78 -10.02 5.23
N ALA A 285 10.48 -8.88 4.61
CA ALA A 285 10.36 -8.78 3.16
C ALA A 285 11.74 -8.77 2.48
N GLU A 286 11.85 -9.40 1.31
CA GLU A 286 13.13 -9.56 0.61
C GLU A 286 12.93 -9.77 -0.90
N ASN A 287 13.89 -9.30 -1.70
CA ASN A 287 14.03 -9.67 -3.11
C ASN A 287 15.15 -10.71 -3.22
N LEU A 288 14.78 -11.97 -3.49
CA LEU A 288 15.74 -13.06 -3.65
C LEU A 288 16.11 -13.20 -5.12
N ALA A 289 17.39 -13.01 -5.46
CA ALA A 289 17.88 -13.19 -6.82
C ALA A 289 18.00 -14.68 -7.16
N ILE A 290 17.34 -15.10 -8.24
CA ILE A 290 17.43 -16.44 -8.82
C ILE A 290 18.07 -16.32 -10.20
N SER A 291 19.22 -16.98 -10.37
CA SER A 291 19.90 -17.13 -11.65
C SER A 291 19.40 -18.38 -12.36
N VAL A 292 18.92 -18.22 -13.59
CA VAL A 292 18.49 -19.29 -14.47
C VAL A 292 19.39 -19.32 -15.68
N LYS A 293 20.07 -20.44 -15.93
CA LYS A 293 21.00 -20.60 -17.04
C LYS A 293 20.64 -21.75 -17.93
N THR A 294 20.94 -21.63 -19.21
CA THR A 294 20.92 -22.75 -20.15
C THR A 294 22.05 -22.58 -21.17
N CYS A 295 22.48 -23.67 -21.77
CA CYS A 295 23.64 -23.69 -22.66
C CYS A 295 23.22 -23.81 -24.13
N GLY A 296 24.05 -23.33 -25.05
CA GLY A 296 23.78 -23.35 -26.48
C GLY A 296 25.06 -23.38 -27.33
N LEU A 297 24.92 -23.62 -28.64
CA LEU A 297 26.06 -23.77 -29.54
C LEU A 297 26.91 -22.48 -29.68
N VAL A 298 26.25 -21.33 -29.87
CA VAL A 298 26.91 -20.04 -30.12
C VAL A 298 27.45 -19.41 -28.84
N SER A 299 26.71 -19.57 -27.74
CA SER A 299 27.00 -19.00 -26.42
C SER A 299 27.03 -20.13 -25.39
N PHE A 300 28.17 -20.27 -24.70
CA PHE A 300 28.40 -21.36 -23.76
C PHE A 300 27.30 -21.44 -22.68
N PHE A 301 26.87 -20.28 -22.16
CA PHE A 301 25.64 -20.13 -21.39
C PHE A 301 24.93 -18.83 -21.75
N ILE A 302 23.61 -18.86 -21.75
CA ILE A 302 22.75 -17.69 -21.54
C ILE A 302 22.23 -17.74 -20.11
N GLU A 303 22.04 -16.57 -19.52
CA GLU A 303 21.64 -16.41 -18.13
C GLU A 303 20.58 -15.32 -18.03
N GLU A 304 19.49 -15.64 -17.34
CA GLU A 304 18.47 -14.69 -16.90
C GLU A 304 18.51 -14.58 -15.38
N LEU A 305 18.49 -13.34 -14.88
CA LEU A 305 18.48 -13.03 -13.45
C LEU A 305 17.08 -12.55 -13.07
N GLU A 306 16.34 -13.40 -12.36
CA GLU A 306 15.01 -13.07 -11.86
C GLU A 306 15.02 -12.69 -10.39
N SER A 307 14.14 -11.74 -10.03
CA SER A 307 13.99 -11.29 -8.64
C SER A 307 12.71 -11.86 -8.04
N LEU A 308 12.83 -12.93 -7.26
CA LEU A 308 11.73 -13.54 -6.53
C LEU A 308 11.32 -12.66 -5.36
N LYS A 309 10.09 -12.16 -5.36
CA LYS A 309 9.55 -11.30 -4.30
C LYS A 309 9.07 -12.13 -3.13
N ILE A 310 9.68 -11.94 -1.97
CA ILE A 310 9.23 -12.50 -0.69
C ILE A 310 8.55 -11.37 0.08
N LYS A 311 7.23 -11.42 0.21
CA LYS A 311 6.49 -10.47 1.04
C LYS A 311 6.58 -10.90 2.51
N GLY A 312 6.99 -9.98 3.37
CA GLY A 312 7.08 -10.20 4.82
C GLY A 312 5.73 -10.05 5.54
N LEU A 313 5.73 -10.30 6.85
CA LEU A 313 4.61 -9.97 7.74
C LEU A 313 5.07 -9.01 8.84
N GLU A 314 4.30 -7.96 9.06
CA GLU A 314 4.58 -6.93 10.05
C GLU A 314 3.41 -6.77 11.01
N VAL A 315 3.69 -6.76 12.31
CA VAL A 315 2.74 -6.37 13.35
C VAL A 315 3.15 -5.02 13.91
N LYS A 316 2.29 -4.00 13.77
CA LYS A 316 2.49 -2.69 14.41
C LYS A 316 1.50 -2.50 15.55
N VAL A 317 1.97 -1.84 16.61
CA VAL A 317 1.16 -1.43 17.75
C VAL A 317 1.25 0.09 17.86
N ARG A 318 0.14 0.80 17.71
CA ARG A 318 0.10 2.26 17.66
C ARG A 318 -0.96 2.81 18.62
N PRO A 319 -0.58 3.34 19.79
CA PRO A 319 -1.51 4.10 20.60
C PRO A 319 -1.82 5.44 19.92
N ILE A 320 -3.07 5.90 20.01
CA ILE A 320 -3.46 7.24 19.53
C ILE A 320 -2.77 8.31 20.38
N ARG A 321 -2.73 8.10 21.70
CA ARG A 321 -2.01 8.96 22.65
C ARG A 321 -0.95 8.14 23.41
N LYS A 322 0.31 8.57 23.34
CA LYS A 322 1.45 7.94 24.04
C LYS A 322 1.58 8.36 25.50
N GLU A 323 0.95 9.47 25.88
CA GLU A 323 0.87 9.96 27.25
C GLU A 323 -0.58 10.36 27.56
N ILE A 324 -1.12 9.93 28.71
CA ILE A 324 -2.46 10.28 29.22
C ILE A 324 -2.42 10.48 30.73
N TYR A 325 -3.45 11.09 31.32
CA TYR A 325 -3.59 11.21 32.77
C TYR A 325 -4.37 10.04 33.37
N GLN A 326 -4.27 9.85 34.69
CA GLN A 326 -5.10 8.88 35.41
C GLN A 326 -6.59 9.14 35.16
N GLU A 327 -7.37 8.06 35.00
CA GLU A 327 -8.81 8.04 34.65
C GLU A 327 -9.16 8.45 33.21
N GLU A 328 -8.18 8.83 32.37
CA GLU A 328 -8.41 9.11 30.95
C GLU A 328 -8.44 7.85 30.07
N GLU A 329 -8.99 7.98 28.86
CA GLU A 329 -9.19 6.89 27.90
C GLU A 329 -8.48 7.13 26.56
N THR A 330 -7.86 6.13 25.96
CA THR A 330 -7.20 6.22 24.65
C THR A 330 -7.32 4.92 23.88
N ASP A 331 -7.27 5.02 22.55
CA ASP A 331 -7.30 3.85 21.68
C ASP A 331 -5.89 3.37 21.32
N ILE A 332 -5.78 2.07 21.10
CA ILE A 332 -4.56 1.38 20.67
C ILE A 332 -4.91 0.56 19.43
N ILE A 333 -4.27 0.87 18.32
CA ILE A 333 -4.48 0.18 17.05
C ILE A 333 -3.37 -0.84 16.87
N LEU A 334 -3.74 -2.12 16.76
CA LEU A 334 -2.84 -3.19 16.38
C LEU A 334 -3.09 -3.48 14.89
N SER A 335 -2.08 -3.45 14.03
CA SER A 335 -2.24 -3.77 12.61
C SER A 335 -1.36 -4.93 12.21
N LEU A 336 -1.90 -5.89 11.46
CA LEU A 336 -1.15 -6.95 10.79
C LEU A 336 -1.16 -6.66 9.29
N ASN A 337 0.03 -6.48 8.74
CA ASN A 337 0.21 -6.22 7.32
C ASN A 337 1.15 -7.25 6.69
N LYS A 338 0.92 -7.49 5.41
CA LYS A 338 1.89 -8.08 4.51
C LYS A 338 2.71 -6.93 3.93
N THR A 339 4.03 -7.06 3.96
CA THR A 339 4.95 -5.98 3.56
C THR A 339 5.71 -6.40 2.32
N ASP A 340 5.64 -5.60 1.27
CA ASP A 340 6.45 -5.77 0.08
C ASP A 340 7.92 -5.40 0.34
N PRO A 341 8.88 -5.91 -0.46
CA PRO A 341 10.28 -5.49 -0.38
C PRO A 341 10.48 -3.97 -0.52
N ASP A 342 9.56 -3.30 -1.22
CA ASP A 342 9.55 -1.84 -1.38
C ASP A 342 8.94 -1.08 -0.18
N GLY A 343 8.53 -1.80 0.87
CA GLY A 343 7.95 -1.24 2.10
C GLY A 343 6.44 -0.93 2.03
N LYS A 344 5.78 -1.24 0.91
CA LYS A 344 4.33 -1.10 0.77
C LYS A 344 3.62 -2.15 1.64
N ASN A 345 2.56 -1.72 2.33
CA ASN A 345 1.81 -2.57 3.24
C ASN A 345 0.43 -2.91 2.69
N GLU A 346 0.07 -4.18 2.78
CA GLU A 346 -1.25 -4.72 2.45
C GLU A 346 -1.89 -5.32 3.71
N PRO A 347 -3.15 -4.99 4.04
CA PRO A 347 -3.78 -5.45 5.27
C PRO A 347 -4.06 -6.96 5.26
N VAL A 348 -3.88 -7.62 6.40
CA VAL A 348 -4.19 -9.05 6.57
C VAL A 348 -5.39 -9.24 7.50
N SER A 349 -6.55 -9.51 6.91
CA SER A 349 -7.83 -9.64 7.62
C SER A 349 -8.08 -11.04 8.20
N GLY A 350 -8.91 -11.12 9.24
CA GLY A 350 -9.44 -12.37 9.78
C GLY A 350 -8.42 -13.23 10.53
N LYS A 351 -7.28 -12.66 10.95
CA LYS A 351 -6.22 -13.36 11.68
C LYS A 351 -6.25 -12.99 13.15
N LYS A 352 -6.08 -13.99 14.02
CA LYS A 352 -6.04 -13.79 15.47
C LYS A 352 -4.63 -13.42 15.93
N LEU A 353 -4.52 -12.28 16.59
CA LEU A 353 -3.28 -11.80 17.21
C LEU A 353 -3.16 -12.30 18.66
N SER A 354 -1.95 -12.69 19.04
CA SER A 354 -1.59 -12.92 20.44
C SER A 354 -1.15 -11.61 21.07
N VAL A 355 -1.95 -11.07 21.98
CA VAL A 355 -1.70 -9.76 22.63
C VAL A 355 -1.35 -9.98 24.10
N ARG A 356 -0.28 -9.32 24.54
CA ARG A 356 0.16 -9.28 25.93
C ARG A 356 0.28 -7.82 26.38
N ILE A 357 -0.41 -7.50 27.46
CA ILE A 357 -0.42 -6.18 28.10
C ILE A 357 0.24 -6.32 29.47
N THR A 358 1.22 -5.48 29.78
CA THR A 358 1.91 -5.44 31.07
C THR A 358 1.92 -4.02 31.62
N GLY A 359 2.00 -3.88 32.95
CA GLY A 359 1.96 -2.56 33.62
C GLY A 359 0.54 -2.02 33.88
N LEU A 360 -0.49 -2.80 33.52
CA LEU A 360 -1.89 -2.52 33.85
C LEU A 360 -2.17 -3.00 35.29
N ASN A 361 -2.40 -2.08 36.22
CA ASN A 361 -2.64 -2.39 37.64
C ASN A 361 -4.13 -2.36 37.97
N ASN A 362 -4.80 -1.26 37.68
CA ASN A 362 -6.23 -1.08 37.91
C ASN A 362 -6.96 -0.33 36.80
N GLY A 363 -6.28 -0.01 35.69
CA GLY A 363 -6.95 0.38 34.46
C GLY A 363 -7.70 -0.77 33.79
N GLU A 364 -8.41 -0.45 32.72
CA GLU A 364 -9.21 -1.40 31.95
C GLU A 364 -8.83 -1.36 30.46
N VAL A 365 -8.73 -2.53 29.81
CA VAL A 365 -8.60 -2.64 28.34
C VAL A 365 -9.73 -3.48 27.78
N LYS A 366 -10.36 -3.01 26.70
CA LYS A 366 -11.42 -3.71 25.95
C LYS A 366 -11.07 -3.81 24.46
N PRO A 367 -11.35 -4.94 23.79
CA PRO A 367 -11.80 -6.22 24.35
C PRO A 367 -10.70 -6.92 25.17
N LYS A 368 -11.07 -7.91 26.00
CA LYS A 368 -10.12 -8.68 26.84
C LYS A 368 -9.50 -9.90 26.14
N SER A 369 -10.17 -10.39 25.10
CA SER A 369 -9.75 -11.54 24.30
C SER A 369 -10.20 -11.38 22.84
N ASP A 370 -9.82 -12.34 22.00
CA ASP A 370 -10.29 -12.48 20.61
C ASP A 370 -9.95 -11.28 19.71
N TYR A 371 -8.67 -10.94 19.72
CA TYR A 371 -8.05 -9.91 18.88
C TYR A 371 -7.94 -10.38 17.43
N VAL A 372 -9.06 -10.41 16.71
CA VAL A 372 -9.13 -10.79 15.29
C VAL A 372 -9.10 -9.54 14.41
N THR A 373 -8.23 -9.52 13.42
CA THR A 373 -8.07 -8.37 12.51
C THR A 373 -9.31 -8.16 11.63
N ASP A 374 -9.73 -6.90 11.48
CA ASP A 374 -10.83 -6.47 10.60
C ASP A 374 -10.42 -6.48 9.11
N SER A 375 -11.28 -5.95 8.23
CA SER A 375 -10.99 -5.83 6.79
C SER A 375 -9.81 -4.90 6.45
N ARG A 376 -9.37 -4.07 7.40
CA ARG A 376 -8.18 -3.21 7.29
C ARG A 376 -6.96 -3.85 7.96
N GLY A 377 -7.06 -5.10 8.40
CA GLY A 377 -5.97 -5.77 9.10
C GLY A 377 -5.78 -5.24 10.52
N GLU A 378 -6.77 -4.55 11.10
CA GLU A 378 -6.64 -3.85 12.38
C GLU A 378 -7.44 -4.50 13.52
N VAL A 379 -6.94 -4.36 14.74
CA VAL A 379 -7.66 -4.59 16.00
C VAL A 379 -7.58 -3.31 16.81
N ARG A 380 -8.73 -2.79 17.24
CA ARG A 380 -8.80 -1.62 18.12
C ARG A 380 -8.99 -2.05 19.57
N LEU A 381 -8.09 -1.62 20.44
CA LEU A 381 -8.23 -1.72 21.89
C LEU A 381 -8.59 -0.35 22.47
N HIS A 382 -9.55 -0.32 23.39
CA HIS A 382 -9.88 0.83 24.20
C HIS A 382 -9.23 0.68 25.57
N TYR A 383 -8.34 1.60 25.93
CA TYR A 383 -7.64 1.61 27.21
C TYR A 383 -8.12 2.77 28.08
N LYS A 384 -8.54 2.47 29.31
CA LYS A 384 -8.81 3.43 30.39
C LYS A 384 -7.73 3.33 31.46
N ALA A 385 -7.01 4.42 31.72
CA ALA A 385 -5.98 4.46 32.75
C ALA A 385 -6.57 4.39 34.15
N GLY A 386 -6.04 3.49 34.98
CA GLY A 386 -6.31 3.48 36.42
C GLY A 386 -5.38 4.41 37.20
N ASP A 387 -5.79 4.79 38.41
CA ASP A 387 -4.99 5.64 39.31
C ASP A 387 -3.66 5.02 39.80
N LYS A 388 -3.43 3.72 39.59
CA LYS A 388 -2.16 3.03 39.89
C LYS A 388 -1.39 2.64 38.63
N ASP A 389 -1.89 2.95 37.44
CA ASP A 389 -1.14 2.73 36.22
C ASP A 389 -0.06 3.82 36.09
N GLU A 390 1.17 3.44 35.71
CA GLU A 390 2.29 4.38 35.50
C GLU A 390 2.80 4.31 34.06
N MET A 391 2.99 3.08 33.56
CA MET A 391 3.38 2.82 32.19
C MET A 391 2.83 1.47 31.76
N ILE A 392 1.98 1.47 30.75
CA ILE A 392 1.51 0.23 30.13
C ILE A 392 2.32 -0.08 28.88
N GLN A 393 2.66 -1.35 28.70
CA GLN A 393 3.28 -1.88 27.49
C GLN A 393 2.29 -2.83 26.83
N VAL A 394 1.98 -2.57 25.57
CA VAL A 394 1.17 -3.45 24.73
C VAL A 394 2.08 -4.10 23.70
N SER A 395 2.07 -5.43 23.67
CA SER A 395 2.79 -6.22 22.68
C SER A 395 1.81 -7.13 21.95
N ALA A 396 1.97 -7.24 20.64
CA ALA A 396 1.16 -8.10 19.79
C ALA A 396 2.08 -8.95 18.92
N SER A 397 1.66 -10.19 18.65
CA SER A 397 2.39 -11.08 17.74
C SER A 397 1.46 -11.96 16.92
N PHE A 398 1.91 -12.32 15.72
CA PHE A 398 1.24 -13.26 14.84
C PHE A 398 2.24 -14.29 14.35
N GLN A 399 1.91 -15.57 14.52
CA GLN A 399 2.66 -16.69 13.98
C GLN A 399 1.78 -17.40 12.95
N PRO A 400 2.19 -17.45 11.67
CA PRO A 400 1.46 -18.23 10.68
C PRO A 400 1.41 -19.72 11.06
N GLU A 401 0.36 -20.41 10.64
CA GLU A 401 0.19 -21.84 10.88
C GLU A 401 1.35 -22.63 10.27
N ASP A 402 1.91 -23.59 11.01
CA ASP A 402 3.03 -24.42 10.55
C ASP A 402 4.26 -23.61 10.04
N TYR A 403 4.55 -22.46 10.66
CA TYR A 403 5.72 -21.63 10.31
C TYR A 403 6.56 -21.33 11.56
N PRO A 404 7.91 -21.38 11.47
CA PRO A 404 8.77 -21.25 12.64
C PRO A 404 8.79 -19.83 13.21
N ASP A 405 8.74 -18.81 12.35
CA ASP A 405 8.92 -17.41 12.73
C ASP A 405 7.60 -16.69 12.99
N LYS A 406 7.67 -15.61 13.77
CA LYS A 406 6.51 -14.79 14.12
C LYS A 406 6.80 -13.30 13.96
N ALA A 407 5.80 -12.56 13.51
CA ALA A 407 5.83 -11.10 13.48
C ALA A 407 5.48 -10.56 14.86
N THR A 408 6.18 -9.51 15.32
CA THR A 408 5.92 -8.91 16.64
C THR A 408 5.97 -7.38 16.58
N GLY A 409 5.08 -6.73 17.34
CA GLY A 409 5.07 -5.29 17.54
C GLY A 409 4.87 -4.94 19.01
N ARG A 410 5.34 -3.74 19.41
CA ARG A 410 5.14 -3.24 20.77
C ARG A 410 5.02 -1.72 20.81
N ALA A 411 4.29 -1.23 21.80
CA ALA A 411 4.23 0.19 22.15
C ALA A 411 4.06 0.39 23.65
N PHE A 412 4.28 1.63 24.08
CA PHE A 412 4.19 2.07 25.46
C PHE A 412 3.25 3.26 25.57
N ILE A 413 2.48 3.31 26.66
CA ILE A 413 1.69 4.49 27.04
C ILE A 413 2.06 4.85 28.47
N LYS A 414 2.44 6.11 28.68
CA LYS A 414 2.78 6.67 29.99
C LYS A 414 1.54 7.29 30.63
N VAL A 415 1.28 6.95 31.89
CA VAL A 415 0.19 7.50 32.69
C VAL A 415 0.76 8.48 33.70
N LYS A 416 0.27 9.72 33.70
CA LYS A 416 0.70 10.76 34.62
C LYS A 416 -0.32 10.96 35.74
N PRO A 417 0.13 11.25 36.97
CA PRO A 417 -0.78 11.72 38.00
C PRO A 417 -1.46 13.01 37.51
N PRO A 418 -2.73 13.20 37.85
CA PRO A 418 -3.50 14.34 37.38
C PRO A 418 -3.03 15.62 38.07
N GLU A 419 -2.84 16.69 37.30
CA GLU A 419 -2.32 17.97 37.80
C GLU A 419 -3.43 18.97 38.21
N TYR A 420 -4.69 18.53 38.30
CA TYR A 420 -5.88 19.35 38.55
C TYR A 420 -6.60 19.00 39.86
N ASP A 421 -7.17 20.01 40.52
CA ASP A 421 -7.90 19.91 41.79
C ASP A 421 -9.40 19.72 41.60
N ALA A 422 -9.94 20.15 40.47
CA ALA A 422 -11.33 19.93 40.10
C ALA A 422 -11.51 19.82 38.59
N ALA A 423 -12.59 19.17 38.18
CA ALA A 423 -13.05 19.15 36.80
C ALA A 423 -14.49 19.66 36.71
N ILE A 424 -14.81 20.39 35.65
CA ILE A 424 -16.12 20.99 35.40
C ILE A 424 -16.58 20.55 34.02
N THR A 425 -17.76 19.97 33.94
CA THR A 425 -18.44 19.65 32.68
C THR A 425 -19.60 20.61 32.51
N ILE A 426 -19.67 21.27 31.35
CA ILE A 426 -20.75 22.20 30.98
C ILE A 426 -21.45 21.60 29.78
N THR A 427 -22.78 21.59 29.77
CA THR A 427 -23.57 21.16 28.61
C THR A 427 -24.66 22.17 28.33
N LYS A 428 -24.75 22.62 27.08
CA LYS A 428 -25.82 23.50 26.60
C LYS A 428 -26.44 22.92 25.34
N THR A 429 -27.77 22.88 25.30
CA THR A 429 -28.53 22.54 24.10
C THR A 429 -29.42 23.72 23.72
N THR A 430 -29.48 24.05 22.44
CA THR A 430 -30.40 25.04 21.87
C THR A 430 -31.13 24.38 20.72
N ARG A 431 -32.46 24.32 20.80
CA ARG A 431 -33.32 23.88 19.73
C ARG A 431 -34.16 25.05 19.24
N LYS A 432 -34.25 25.23 17.93
CA LYS A 432 -35.01 26.28 17.27
C LYS A 432 -35.93 25.66 16.23
N GLU A 433 -37.22 25.95 16.33
CA GLU A 433 -38.23 25.58 15.34
C GLU A 433 -38.78 26.87 14.72
N PHE A 434 -38.89 26.92 13.39
CA PHE A 434 -39.42 28.05 12.66
C PHE A 434 -40.34 27.58 11.54
N LEU A 435 -41.50 28.24 11.42
CA LEU A 435 -42.47 28.05 10.34
C LEU A 435 -42.97 29.42 9.86
N ASP A 436 -43.00 29.61 8.54
CA ASP A 436 -43.62 30.76 7.87
C ASP A 436 -44.33 30.25 6.60
N GLU A 437 -45.65 30.44 6.51
CA GLU A 437 -46.51 29.89 5.45
C GLU A 437 -47.36 31.01 4.81
N ASN A 438 -46.95 31.47 3.63
CA ASN A 438 -47.67 32.48 2.87
C ASN A 438 -48.44 31.84 1.71
N HIS A 439 -49.76 31.98 1.73
CA HIS A 439 -50.65 31.50 0.68
C HIS A 439 -51.41 32.66 0.05
N GLU A 440 -51.24 32.87 -1.25
CA GLU A 440 -51.94 33.92 -1.98
C GLU A 440 -52.66 33.37 -3.21
N ASN A 441 -53.94 33.71 -3.33
CA ASN A 441 -54.79 33.39 -4.47
C ASN A 441 -55.39 34.68 -5.02
N LYS A 442 -54.96 35.07 -6.23
CA LYS A 442 -55.44 36.28 -6.92
C LYS A 442 -56.10 35.89 -8.23
N THR A 443 -57.29 36.44 -8.48
CA THR A 443 -57.93 36.34 -9.80
C THR A 443 -57.97 37.72 -10.43
N ASP A 444 -57.42 37.85 -11.64
CA ASP A 444 -57.42 39.11 -12.37
C ASP A 444 -58.78 39.41 -13.04
N ARG A 445 -58.89 40.59 -13.67
CA ARG A 445 -60.12 41.01 -14.36
C ARG A 445 -60.42 40.21 -15.63
N ASP A 446 -59.41 39.54 -16.18
CA ASP A 446 -59.49 38.75 -17.41
C ASP A 446 -59.84 37.27 -17.11
N GLY A 447 -59.95 36.90 -15.83
CA GLY A 447 -60.35 35.58 -15.36
C GLY A 447 -59.20 34.60 -15.18
N CYS A 448 -57.95 35.06 -15.17
CA CYS A 448 -56.79 34.24 -14.81
C CYS A 448 -56.61 34.22 -13.29
N THR A 449 -56.52 33.02 -12.73
CA THR A 449 -56.23 32.79 -11.31
C THR A 449 -54.76 32.43 -11.16
N THR A 450 -54.05 33.21 -10.34
CA THR A 450 -52.68 32.95 -9.89
C THR A 450 -52.71 32.47 -8.45
N GLN A 451 -52.14 31.29 -8.22
CA GLN A 451 -51.86 30.76 -6.90
C GLN A 451 -50.36 30.86 -6.63
N THR A 452 -49.97 31.33 -5.46
CA THR A 452 -48.59 31.27 -4.98
C THR A 452 -48.57 30.77 -3.54
N ASP A 453 -47.75 29.76 -3.28
CA ASP A 453 -47.49 29.22 -1.96
C ASP A 453 -46.00 29.35 -1.66
N ASP A 454 -45.66 29.90 -0.49
CA ASP A 454 -44.29 30.09 -0.03
C ASP A 454 -44.21 29.61 1.42
N VAL A 455 -43.60 28.45 1.63
CA VAL A 455 -43.51 27.75 2.92
C VAL A 455 -42.06 27.58 3.29
N ARG A 456 -41.64 28.13 4.43
CA ARG A 456 -40.31 27.97 4.99
C ARG A 456 -40.37 27.29 6.35
N ARG A 457 -39.61 26.21 6.51
CA ARG A 457 -39.49 25.42 7.73
C ARG A 457 -38.03 25.27 8.13
N ILE A 458 -37.74 25.46 9.41
CA ILE A 458 -36.41 25.23 9.99
C ILE A 458 -36.57 24.44 11.30
N ASP A 459 -35.85 23.34 11.46
CA ASP A 459 -35.57 22.69 12.74
C ASP A 459 -34.06 22.65 12.94
N GLU A 460 -33.57 23.37 13.95
CA GLU A 460 -32.15 23.45 14.28
C GLU A 460 -31.92 23.00 15.72
N ASN A 461 -30.91 22.18 15.94
CA ASN A 461 -30.52 21.69 17.25
C ASN A 461 -29.00 21.73 17.41
N ILE A 462 -28.52 22.62 18.28
CA ILE A 462 -27.11 22.76 18.64
C ILE A 462 -26.92 22.20 20.04
N ASN A 463 -25.99 21.25 20.19
CA ASN A 463 -25.60 20.66 21.46
C ASN A 463 -24.09 20.74 21.65
N ALA A 464 -23.64 21.36 22.74
CA ALA A 464 -22.25 21.49 23.09
C ALA A 464 -21.97 20.99 24.51
N THR A 465 -20.88 20.26 24.67
CA THR A 465 -20.32 19.87 25.97
C THR A 465 -18.86 20.29 26.06
N VAL A 466 -18.52 21.06 27.09
CA VAL A 466 -17.16 21.52 27.39
C VAL A 466 -16.69 20.86 28.68
N TYR A 467 -15.48 20.32 28.68
CA TYR A 467 -14.82 19.75 29.85
C TYR A 467 -13.60 20.59 30.23
N VAL A 468 -13.57 21.03 31.48
CA VAL A 468 -12.57 21.96 32.00
C VAL A 468 -11.87 21.32 33.18
N GLN A 469 -10.54 21.27 33.14
CA GLN A 469 -9.72 20.91 34.29
C GLN A 469 -9.22 22.19 34.95
N CYS A 470 -9.38 22.28 36.27
CA CYS A 470 -9.03 23.46 37.04
C CYS A 470 -8.12 23.13 38.21
N LYS A 471 -7.26 24.08 38.56
CA LYS A 471 -6.42 24.06 39.77
C LYS A 471 -6.92 25.09 40.76
N LEU A 472 -6.98 24.74 42.04
CA LEU A 472 -7.36 25.67 43.09
C LEU A 472 -6.24 26.71 43.26
N SER A 473 -6.57 27.97 42.97
CA SER A 473 -5.63 29.09 43.09
C SER A 473 -5.57 29.59 44.54
N HIS A 474 -6.71 29.94 45.13
CA HIS A 474 -6.80 30.42 46.51
C HIS A 474 -8.23 30.28 47.06
N LYS A 475 -8.38 30.59 48.35
CA LYS A 475 -9.67 30.64 49.07
C LYS A 475 -9.82 31.99 49.75
N ALA A 476 -11.03 32.51 49.80
CA ALA A 476 -11.36 33.73 50.54
C ALA A 476 -12.64 33.52 51.35
N ASP A 477 -12.63 33.93 52.62
CA ASP A 477 -13.84 33.95 53.41
C ASP A 477 -14.66 35.20 53.07
N MET A 478 -15.96 35.01 52.95
CA MET A 478 -16.93 36.03 52.58
C MET A 478 -17.96 36.16 53.71
N PRO A 479 -17.64 36.91 54.79
CA PRO A 479 -18.47 36.98 55.99
C PRO A 479 -19.90 37.46 55.72
N ILE A 480 -20.05 38.41 54.79
CA ILE A 480 -21.35 38.96 54.37
C ILE A 480 -22.30 37.86 53.88
N PHE A 481 -21.75 36.83 53.24
CA PHE A 481 -22.53 35.71 52.69
C PHE A 481 -22.52 34.48 53.61
N ASN A 482 -21.76 34.50 54.71
CA ASN A 482 -21.41 33.32 55.51
C ASN A 482 -20.91 32.15 54.64
N GLN A 483 -20.03 32.48 53.69
CA GLN A 483 -19.50 31.54 52.71
C GLN A 483 -17.97 31.60 52.65
N THR A 484 -17.33 30.51 52.25
CA THR A 484 -15.95 30.50 51.76
C THR A 484 -15.99 30.34 50.25
N TRP A 485 -15.31 31.24 49.53
CA TRP A 485 -15.20 31.19 48.08
C TRP A 485 -13.89 30.52 47.69
N GLU A 486 -13.98 29.49 46.85
CA GLU A 486 -12.83 28.78 46.27
C GLU A 486 -12.65 29.20 44.81
N TYR A 487 -11.45 29.67 44.47
CA TYR A 487 -11.13 30.18 43.15
C TYR A 487 -10.35 29.14 42.35
N TYR A 488 -10.95 28.65 41.27
CA TYR A 488 -10.42 27.62 40.40
C TYR A 488 -9.96 28.22 39.07
N GLN A 489 -8.65 28.11 38.79
CA GLN A 489 -8.05 28.52 37.54
C GLN A 489 -8.13 27.38 36.52
N PRO A 490 -8.75 27.57 35.33
CA PRO A 490 -8.65 26.60 34.25
C PRO A 490 -7.19 26.37 33.85
N ILE A 491 -6.77 25.10 33.79
CA ILE A 491 -5.47 24.69 33.26
C ILE A 491 -5.60 23.98 31.90
N MET A 492 -6.80 23.50 31.58
CA MET A 492 -7.15 22.89 30.30
C MET A 492 -8.67 23.02 30.10
N ALA A 493 -9.11 23.29 28.87
CA ALA A 493 -10.51 23.13 28.48
C ALA A 493 -10.57 22.47 27.11
N ASN A 494 -11.46 21.49 26.96
CA ASN A 494 -11.66 20.74 25.72
C ASN A 494 -13.16 20.68 25.39
N ILE A 495 -13.48 20.71 24.11
CA ILE A 495 -14.83 20.42 23.61
C ILE A 495 -15.00 18.90 23.59
N SER A 496 -15.81 18.36 24.50
CA SER A 496 -16.10 16.92 24.56
C SER A 496 -17.09 16.48 23.48
N SER A 497 -18.01 17.37 23.10
CA SER A 497 -18.92 17.18 21.97
C SER A 497 -19.44 18.52 21.46
N PHE A 498 -19.57 18.67 20.16
CA PHE A 498 -20.26 19.80 19.52
C PHE A 498 -21.00 19.26 18.30
N ASN A 499 -22.31 19.35 18.31
CA ASN A 499 -23.17 18.85 17.25
C ASN A 499 -24.20 19.89 16.87
N LEU A 500 -24.39 20.10 15.57
CA LEU A 500 -25.43 20.94 15.02
C LEU A 500 -26.18 20.11 13.99
N ILE A 501 -27.47 19.95 14.20
CA ILE A 501 -28.40 19.37 13.22
C ILE A 501 -29.24 20.55 12.75
N HIS A 502 -29.30 20.77 11.44
CA HIS A 502 -30.09 21.83 10.85
C HIS A 502 -30.78 21.29 9.62
N ASP A 503 -32.11 21.27 9.68
CA ASP A 503 -32.98 20.88 8.58
C ASP A 503 -33.79 22.11 8.17
N GLU A 504 -33.42 22.74 7.06
CA GLU A 504 -34.19 23.82 6.45
C GLU A 504 -34.78 23.38 5.11
N SER A 505 -36.09 23.63 4.95
CA SER A 505 -36.78 23.48 3.68
C SER A 505 -37.53 24.77 3.33
N HIS A 506 -37.38 25.20 2.09
CA HIS A 506 -38.09 26.33 1.52
C HIS A 506 -38.79 25.88 0.24
N GLU A 507 -40.11 25.75 0.30
CA GLU A 507 -40.98 25.32 -0.78
C GLU A 507 -41.66 26.55 -1.38
N MET A 508 -41.45 26.78 -2.68
CA MET A 508 -42.08 27.84 -3.44
C MET A 508 -42.86 27.23 -4.60
N TYR A 509 -44.16 27.50 -4.65
CA TYR A 509 -45.05 27.06 -5.72
C TYR A 509 -45.76 28.25 -6.34
N GLY A 510 -45.92 28.24 -7.66
CA GLY A 510 -46.71 29.23 -8.37
C GLY A 510 -47.41 28.60 -9.56
N SER A 511 -48.70 28.87 -9.75
CA SER A 511 -49.43 28.43 -10.94
C SER A 511 -50.40 29.47 -11.46
N VAL A 512 -50.61 29.46 -12.78
CA VAL A 512 -51.60 30.30 -13.46
C VAL A 512 -52.57 29.40 -14.22
N SER A 513 -53.86 29.61 -13.99
CA SER A 513 -54.95 28.86 -14.64
C SER A 513 -56.08 29.79 -15.07
N GLY A 514 -56.78 29.44 -16.16
CA GLY A 514 -57.94 30.21 -16.65
C GLY A 514 -58.14 30.11 -18.16
N SER A 515 -59.35 30.43 -18.63
CA SER A 515 -59.69 30.36 -20.06
C SER A 515 -59.01 31.49 -20.84
N GLY A 516 -58.02 31.15 -21.68
CA GLY A 516 -57.25 32.13 -22.47
C GLY A 516 -55.92 32.54 -21.84
N CYS A 517 -55.57 31.98 -20.68
CA CYS A 517 -54.32 32.25 -19.98
C CYS A 517 -53.19 31.33 -20.48
N ALA A 518 -51.95 31.77 -20.34
CA ALA A 518 -50.79 30.92 -20.56
C ALA A 518 -50.66 29.92 -19.40
N ASN A 519 -51.38 28.79 -19.49
CA ASN A 519 -51.32 27.74 -18.47
C ASN A 519 -49.89 27.28 -18.24
N GLY A 520 -49.45 27.37 -16.99
CA GLY A 520 -48.09 27.05 -16.58
C GLY A 520 -47.86 27.39 -15.12
N GLY A 521 -46.66 27.09 -14.64
CA GLY A 521 -46.28 27.32 -13.26
C GLY A 521 -44.87 26.86 -12.95
N TYR A 522 -44.51 26.98 -11.68
CA TYR A 522 -43.25 26.51 -11.14
C TYR A 522 -43.43 25.90 -9.76
N GLU A 523 -42.50 25.02 -9.42
CA GLU A 523 -42.32 24.45 -8.09
C GLU A 523 -40.82 24.41 -7.85
N THR A 524 -40.38 25.00 -6.75
CA THR A 524 -38.98 25.04 -6.33
C THR A 524 -38.89 24.63 -4.87
N THR A 525 -38.08 23.62 -4.60
CA THR A 525 -37.72 23.21 -3.24
C THR A 525 -36.25 23.50 -3.04
N VAL A 526 -35.94 24.27 -2.00
CA VAL A 526 -34.57 24.50 -1.54
C VAL A 526 -34.40 23.80 -0.20
N THR A 527 -33.43 22.89 -0.11
CA THR A 527 -33.03 22.26 1.16
C THR A 527 -31.63 22.70 1.53
N THR A 528 -31.44 23.10 2.78
CA THR A 528 -30.13 23.49 3.30
C THR A 528 -29.74 22.57 4.44
N ASP A 529 -28.60 21.90 4.29
CA ASP A 529 -27.98 21.08 5.33
C ASP A 529 -26.68 21.75 5.79
N TYR A 530 -26.45 21.81 7.11
CA TYR A 530 -25.22 22.36 7.68
C TYR A 530 -24.30 21.27 8.23
N THR A 531 -23.01 21.44 8.00
CA THR A 531 -21.93 20.68 8.63
C THR A 531 -21.04 21.63 9.41
N VAL A 532 -20.82 21.35 10.68
CA VAL A 532 -19.87 22.11 11.50
C VAL A 532 -18.45 21.68 11.19
N THR A 533 -17.57 22.65 11.00
CA THR A 533 -16.13 22.45 10.90
C THR A 533 -15.39 23.32 11.93
N ASN A 534 -14.18 22.89 12.30
CA ASN A 534 -13.26 23.61 13.17
C ASN A 534 -13.81 24.16 14.51
N PRO A 535 -14.60 23.39 15.31
CA PRO A 535 -15.06 23.89 16.60
C PRO A 535 -13.86 24.07 17.56
N GLU A 536 -13.72 25.28 18.11
CA GLU A 536 -12.65 25.64 19.04
C GLU A 536 -13.20 26.49 20.18
N ILE A 537 -12.51 26.50 21.32
CA ILE A 537 -12.92 27.35 22.45
C ILE A 537 -12.30 28.73 22.24
N SER A 538 -13.14 29.76 22.06
CA SER A 538 -12.65 31.13 21.87
C SER A 538 -12.11 31.70 23.20
N GLU A 539 -11.02 32.45 23.12
CA GLU A 539 -10.34 33.05 24.28
C GLU A 539 -11.18 34.10 25.05
N PRO A 540 -10.89 34.37 26.34
CA PRO A 540 -9.78 33.79 27.11
C PRO A 540 -10.20 32.76 28.15
N LEU A 541 -9.47 31.63 28.15
CA LEU A 541 -9.33 30.62 29.22
C LEU A 541 -8.94 31.18 30.60
N ALA A 542 -8.81 32.51 30.75
CA ALA A 542 -8.24 33.19 31.90
C ALA A 542 -9.25 33.45 33.04
N ALA A 543 -10.56 33.37 32.78
CA ALA A 543 -11.55 33.69 33.81
C ALA A 543 -11.63 32.58 34.88
N MET A 544 -11.47 32.99 36.14
CA MET A 544 -11.54 32.08 37.29
C MET A 544 -12.98 31.60 37.53
N TRP A 545 -13.11 30.33 37.90
CA TRP A 545 -14.35 29.73 38.34
C TRP A 545 -14.46 29.81 39.85
N ILE A 546 -15.56 30.35 40.38
CA ILE A 546 -15.72 30.53 41.82
C ILE A 546 -16.77 29.57 42.35
N VAL A 547 -16.39 28.74 43.31
CA VAL A 547 -17.33 27.89 44.06
C VAL A 547 -17.59 28.54 45.40
N ALA A 548 -18.84 28.88 45.68
CA ALA A 548 -19.22 29.39 46.99
C ALA A 548 -19.66 28.23 47.90
N ILE A 549 -19.05 28.10 49.07
CA ILE A 549 -19.31 27.05 50.05
C ILE A 549 -19.97 27.68 51.28
N ASP A 550 -21.13 27.18 51.71
CA ASP A 550 -21.78 27.63 52.95
C ASP A 550 -21.00 27.14 54.18
N ASN A 551 -20.64 28.06 55.07
CA ASN A 551 -19.76 27.76 56.20
C ASN A 551 -20.40 26.85 57.26
N ASN A 552 -21.74 26.80 57.35
CA ASN A 552 -22.43 25.96 58.34
C ASN A 552 -22.46 24.49 57.90
N THR A 553 -22.67 24.27 56.60
CA THR A 553 -22.86 22.93 56.02
C THR A 553 -21.59 22.38 55.36
N ASN A 554 -20.62 23.24 55.07
CA ASN A 554 -19.43 22.94 54.28
C ASN A 554 -19.79 22.35 52.89
N LYS A 555 -20.91 22.80 52.32
CA LYS A 555 -21.40 22.40 51.01
C LYS A 555 -21.38 23.57 50.04
N ALA A 556 -21.01 23.29 48.80
CA ALA A 556 -21.16 24.20 47.67
C ALA A 556 -22.63 24.57 47.49
N VAL A 557 -22.90 25.87 47.36
CA VAL A 557 -24.24 26.42 47.19
C VAL A 557 -24.44 27.05 45.81
N LYS A 558 -23.37 27.54 45.17
CA LYS A 558 -23.42 28.10 43.80
C LYS A 558 -22.05 28.06 43.12
N LEU A 559 -22.05 28.13 41.80
CA LEU A 559 -20.88 28.27 40.93
C LEU A 559 -20.99 29.56 40.12
N ILE A 560 -19.93 30.37 40.11
CA ILE A 560 -19.83 31.56 39.26
C ILE A 560 -18.86 31.20 38.11
N PRO A 561 -19.36 31.04 36.87
CA PRO A 561 -18.55 30.59 35.75
C PRO A 561 -17.67 31.71 35.19
N GLY A 562 -16.52 31.35 34.62
CA GLY A 562 -15.67 32.27 33.88
C GLY A 562 -16.17 32.63 32.47
N GLY A 563 -17.14 31.86 31.95
CA GLY A 563 -17.65 31.97 30.57
C GLY A 563 -16.85 31.15 29.56
N TYR A 564 -17.55 30.55 28.58
CA TYR A 564 -16.94 29.94 27.39
C TYR A 564 -17.81 30.21 26.17
N SER A 565 -17.17 30.56 25.07
CA SER A 565 -17.75 30.55 23.74
C SER A 565 -17.02 29.50 22.90
N ILE A 566 -17.76 28.86 22.01
CA ILE A 566 -17.20 27.98 21.00
C ILE A 566 -17.27 28.73 19.67
N SER A 567 -16.11 29.02 19.07
CA SER A 567 -16.04 29.45 17.67
C SER A 567 -16.12 28.22 16.77
N TYR A 568 -16.83 28.34 15.66
CA TYR A 568 -16.97 27.26 14.69
C TYR A 568 -17.27 27.82 13.30
N ASP A 569 -16.95 27.02 12.30
CA ASP A 569 -17.28 27.29 10.91
C ASP A 569 -18.48 26.44 10.49
N LEU A 570 -19.26 26.94 9.53
CA LEU A 570 -20.37 26.22 8.92
C LEU A 570 -20.12 26.03 7.44
N GLU A 571 -20.21 24.78 6.99
CA GLU A 571 -20.32 24.43 5.58
C GLU A 571 -21.78 24.08 5.28
N ALA A 572 -22.40 24.84 4.40
CA ALA A 572 -23.78 24.67 3.96
C ALA A 572 -23.84 23.98 2.61
N MET A 573 -24.55 22.85 2.53
CA MET A 573 -24.96 22.23 1.28
C MET A 573 -26.37 22.68 0.96
N ILE A 574 -26.52 23.40 -0.15
CA ILE A 574 -27.81 23.90 -0.63
C ILE A 574 -28.18 23.09 -1.87
N GLU A 575 -29.25 22.31 -1.77
CA GLU A 575 -29.84 21.61 -2.91
C GLU A 575 -31.08 22.37 -3.36
N THR A 576 -31.16 22.66 -4.65
CA THR A 576 -32.31 23.33 -5.26
C THR A 576 -32.86 22.43 -6.34
N GLU A 577 -34.09 21.97 -6.14
CA GLU A 577 -34.87 21.24 -7.14
C GLU A 577 -35.93 22.16 -7.69
N SER A 578 -35.91 22.43 -8.99
CA SER A 578 -36.87 23.33 -9.64
C SER A 578 -37.51 22.66 -10.85
N ARG A 579 -38.82 22.77 -10.93
CA ARG A 579 -39.62 22.34 -12.07
C ARG A 579 -40.45 23.51 -12.58
N GLN A 580 -40.44 23.74 -13.88
CA GLN A 580 -41.31 24.69 -14.56
C GLN A 580 -42.11 23.96 -15.63
N TRP A 581 -43.41 24.22 -15.72
CA TRP A 581 -44.28 23.66 -16.76
C TRP A 581 -44.99 24.77 -17.53
N SER A 582 -45.16 24.54 -18.82
CA SER A 582 -45.88 25.45 -19.71
C SER A 582 -46.53 24.67 -20.85
N SER A 583 -47.32 25.36 -21.68
CA SER A 583 -47.85 24.81 -22.93
C SER A 583 -46.79 24.28 -23.92
N ASN A 584 -45.53 24.69 -23.76
CA ASN A 584 -44.40 24.26 -24.58
C ASN A 584 -43.62 23.07 -23.99
N GLY A 585 -44.07 22.51 -22.86
CA GLY A 585 -43.45 21.37 -22.17
C GLY A 585 -42.85 21.72 -20.81
N ASP A 586 -42.33 20.68 -20.15
CA ASP A 586 -41.75 20.73 -18.81
C ASP A 586 -40.22 20.91 -18.87
N LYS A 587 -39.69 21.69 -17.94
CA LYS A 587 -38.25 21.87 -17.72
C LYS A 587 -37.93 21.65 -16.26
N SER A 588 -36.89 20.87 -15.98
CA SER A 588 -36.33 20.68 -14.66
C SER A 588 -34.93 21.28 -14.59
N ASP A 589 -34.60 21.92 -13.48
CA ASP A 589 -33.28 22.44 -13.16
C ASP A 589 -32.94 22.05 -11.72
N ASN A 590 -31.85 21.31 -11.54
CA ASN A 590 -31.40 20.83 -10.24
C ASN A 590 -29.98 21.34 -10.02
N LYS A 591 -29.77 22.09 -8.94
CA LYS A 591 -28.48 22.68 -8.58
C LYS A 591 -28.06 22.24 -7.19
N LYS A 592 -26.76 21.96 -7.02
CA LYS A 592 -26.13 21.83 -5.71
C LYS A 592 -25.06 22.90 -5.57
N GLU A 593 -25.06 23.60 -4.44
CA GLU A 593 -24.10 24.65 -4.13
C GLU A 593 -23.58 24.44 -2.71
N THR A 594 -22.29 24.67 -2.51
CA THR A 594 -21.67 24.66 -1.19
C THR A 594 -21.28 26.08 -0.82
N LYS A 595 -21.63 26.53 0.38
CA LYS A 595 -21.22 27.81 0.94
C LYS A 595 -20.53 27.60 2.28
N THR A 596 -19.51 28.38 2.57
CA THR A 596 -18.84 28.37 3.86
C THR A 596 -19.12 29.70 4.57
N SER A 597 -19.53 29.62 5.83
CA SER A 597 -19.59 30.75 6.77
C SER A 597 -18.53 30.53 7.83
N GLU A 598 -17.68 31.52 8.02
CA GLU A 598 -16.58 31.48 8.99
C GLU A 598 -16.98 32.28 10.25
N ASP A 599 -16.33 31.98 11.38
CA ASP A 599 -16.36 32.78 12.62
C ASP A 599 -17.72 32.86 13.35
N LEU A 600 -18.52 31.79 13.35
CA LEU A 600 -19.73 31.74 14.19
C LEU A 600 -19.38 31.44 15.64
N THR A 601 -20.20 31.94 16.57
CA THR A 601 -19.98 31.75 18.00
C THR A 601 -21.19 31.17 18.70
N PHE A 602 -20.95 30.19 19.57
CA PHE A 602 -21.95 29.57 20.43
C PHE A 602 -21.57 29.77 21.91
N GLU A 603 -22.37 30.55 22.64
CA GLU A 603 -22.13 30.83 24.06
C GLU A 603 -22.65 29.69 24.94
N ALA A 604 -21.76 29.00 25.66
CA ALA A 604 -22.09 27.91 26.56
C ALA A 604 -22.42 28.42 27.98
N GLY A 605 -23.38 29.34 28.11
CA GLY A 605 -23.78 29.99 29.38
C GLY A 605 -25.21 29.70 29.87
N PRO A 606 -25.58 30.19 31.07
CA PRO A 606 -26.93 30.08 31.66
C PRO A 606 -28.04 30.64 30.76
N VAL A 607 -29.29 30.18 30.95
CA VAL A 607 -30.39 30.48 30.01
C VAL A 607 -31.58 31.18 30.66
N LYS A 608 -31.86 30.96 31.94
CA LYS A 608 -32.96 31.59 32.68
C LYS A 608 -32.61 33.00 33.11
N ASP A 609 -33.64 33.82 33.26
CA ASP A 609 -33.49 35.19 33.74
C ASP A 609 -33.00 35.20 35.20
N PRO A 610 -32.13 36.17 35.57
CA PRO A 610 -31.63 36.29 36.94
C PRO A 610 -32.77 36.46 37.96
N ILE A 611 -32.58 35.87 39.15
CA ILE A 611 -33.46 36.02 40.31
C ILE A 611 -32.67 36.57 41.50
N PRO A 612 -33.30 37.17 42.52
CA PRO A 612 -32.62 37.52 43.76
C PRO A 612 -31.91 36.29 44.36
N ASP A 613 -30.63 36.41 44.70
CA ASP A 613 -29.80 35.30 45.16
C ASP A 613 -30.34 34.72 46.47
N PRO A 614 -30.87 33.47 46.49
CA PRO A 614 -31.43 32.88 47.70
C PRO A 614 -30.36 32.51 48.74
N THR A 615 -29.09 32.55 48.35
CA THR A 615 -27.95 32.37 49.26
C THR A 615 -27.52 33.67 49.93
N PHE A 616 -28.05 34.82 49.47
CA PHE A 616 -27.86 36.11 50.12
C PHE A 616 -28.73 36.20 51.38
N LYS A 617 -28.10 36.54 52.51
CA LYS A 617 -28.79 36.76 53.78
C LYS A 617 -28.63 38.23 54.17
N PRO A 618 -29.66 39.09 54.00
CA PRO A 618 -29.60 40.47 54.46
C PRO A 618 -29.55 40.46 55.99
N GLY A 619 -28.44 40.93 56.56
CA GLY A 619 -28.21 40.82 58.01
C GLY A 619 -26.83 41.31 58.43
N LEU A 620 -26.63 42.62 58.42
CA LEU A 620 -25.47 43.34 58.96
C LEU A 620 -25.38 43.29 60.51
N SER A 621 -25.48 42.11 61.12
CA SER A 621 -25.04 41.95 62.52
C SER A 621 -23.57 41.54 62.61
N GLY A 622 -23.04 40.79 61.62
CA GLY A 622 -21.69 40.21 61.67
C GLY A 622 -20.56 41.08 61.10
N ILE A 623 -20.86 42.12 60.30
CA ILE A 623 -19.79 42.97 59.72
C ILE A 623 -19.06 43.78 60.79
N TRP A 624 -19.80 44.19 61.83
CA TRP A 624 -19.26 44.94 62.95
C TRP A 624 -18.40 44.05 63.84
N ASP A 625 -18.80 42.79 64.05
CA ASP A 625 -18.01 41.82 64.81
C ASP A 625 -16.71 41.45 64.06
N TYR A 626 -16.77 41.25 62.75
CA TYR A 626 -15.59 40.98 61.90
C TYR A 626 -14.60 42.15 61.89
N LEU A 627 -15.07 43.39 61.67
CA LEU A 627 -14.18 44.55 61.71
C LEU A 627 -13.61 44.80 63.11
N LYS A 628 -14.35 44.46 64.17
CA LYS A 628 -13.87 44.56 65.55
C LYS A 628 -12.80 43.50 65.85
N GLU A 629 -12.92 42.31 65.28
CA GLU A 629 -11.95 41.21 65.40
C GLU A 629 -10.66 41.48 64.60
N GLU A 630 -10.77 42.00 63.37
CA GLU A 630 -9.61 42.29 62.51
C GLU A 630 -8.85 43.58 62.87
N VAL A 631 -9.57 44.63 63.27
CA VAL A 631 -8.98 45.97 63.50
C VAL A 631 -8.72 46.24 65.00
N GLY A 632 -9.33 45.45 65.89
CA GLY A 632 -9.20 45.56 67.34
C GLY A 632 -10.03 46.70 67.95
N ASP A 633 -10.53 46.48 69.17
CA ASP A 633 -11.45 47.39 69.90
C ASP A 633 -10.99 48.86 69.98
N SER A 634 -9.67 49.10 69.97
CA SER A 634 -9.08 50.44 70.13
C SER A 634 -9.10 51.30 68.87
N LEU A 635 -9.05 50.71 67.67
CA LEU A 635 -9.20 51.43 66.40
C LEU A 635 -10.66 51.56 66.00
N PHE A 636 -11.47 50.58 66.36
CA PHE A 636 -12.89 50.56 66.03
C PHE A 636 -13.68 51.68 66.73
N SER A 637 -13.28 52.02 67.96
CA SER A 637 -13.83 53.13 68.75
C SER A 637 -13.36 54.54 68.31
N ALA A 638 -12.41 54.62 67.37
CA ALA A 638 -11.92 55.89 66.80
C ALA A 638 -12.64 56.29 65.49
N ILE A 639 -13.55 55.46 64.98
CA ILE A 639 -14.36 55.75 63.81
C ILE A 639 -15.51 56.68 64.26
N PRO A 640 -15.65 57.89 63.70
CA PRO A 640 -16.70 58.82 64.13
C PRO A 640 -18.10 58.25 63.84
N ASP A 641 -19.08 58.58 64.68
CA ASP A 641 -20.51 58.31 64.46
C ASP A 641 -20.98 59.00 63.17
N ILE A 642 -20.81 58.31 62.05
CA ILE A 642 -21.39 58.71 60.77
C ILE A 642 -22.86 58.29 60.84
N PRO A 643 -23.83 59.20 60.60
CA PRO A 643 -25.23 58.82 60.54
C PRO A 643 -25.41 57.83 59.39
N ILE A 644 -25.69 56.59 59.75
CA ILE A 644 -25.91 55.48 58.82
C ILE A 644 -27.17 55.83 58.00
N PRO A 645 -27.10 55.81 56.65
CA PRO A 645 -28.31 55.88 55.84
C PRO A 645 -29.24 54.74 56.25
N SER A 646 -30.48 55.06 56.58
CA SER A 646 -31.51 54.05 56.86
C SER A 646 -31.51 52.99 55.77
N ALA A 647 -31.51 51.72 56.17
CA ALA A 647 -31.50 50.48 55.37
C ALA A 647 -32.43 50.50 54.12
N SER A 648 -32.05 51.23 53.08
CA SER A 648 -32.91 51.48 51.92
C SER A 648 -32.09 51.68 50.65
N SER A 649 -31.21 50.73 50.32
CA SER A 649 -30.93 50.29 48.94
C SER A 649 -29.86 49.19 48.88
N GLU A 650 -29.88 48.20 49.78
CA GLU A 650 -29.12 46.97 49.49
C GLU A 650 -29.88 46.24 48.38
N GLU A 651 -29.56 46.56 47.13
CA GLU A 651 -29.99 45.76 45.98
C GLU A 651 -29.50 44.34 46.23
N VAL A 652 -30.43 43.41 46.42
CA VAL A 652 -30.13 41.99 46.60
C VAL A 652 -29.44 41.53 45.31
N PRO A 653 -28.22 40.98 45.36
CA PRO A 653 -27.52 40.54 44.16
C PRO A 653 -28.37 39.51 43.42
N GLU A 654 -28.46 39.63 42.11
CA GLU A 654 -29.17 38.69 41.27
C GLU A 654 -28.24 37.55 40.80
N ILE A 655 -28.80 36.37 40.57
CA ILE A 655 -28.09 35.19 40.08
C ILE A 655 -28.99 34.41 39.12
N ASN A 656 -28.39 33.84 38.06
CA ASN A 656 -29.11 32.87 37.22
C ASN A 656 -29.41 31.60 38.04
N PRO A 657 -30.68 31.14 38.11
CA PRO A 657 -31.08 30.01 38.93
C PRO A 657 -30.28 28.72 38.69
N GLU A 658 -29.80 28.49 37.48
CA GLU A 658 -29.04 27.28 37.11
C GLU A 658 -27.65 27.24 37.71
N LEU A 659 -27.10 28.38 38.13
CA LEU A 659 -25.79 28.46 38.78
C LEU A 659 -25.85 28.04 40.25
N ILE A 660 -27.05 27.87 40.81
CA ILE A 660 -27.28 27.35 42.15
C ILE A 660 -27.17 25.82 42.12
N VAL A 661 -26.51 25.26 43.14
CA VAL A 661 -26.40 23.81 43.29
C VAL A 661 -27.79 23.20 43.52
N SER A 662 -28.24 22.35 42.60
CA SER A 662 -29.54 21.67 42.65
C SER A 662 -29.42 20.14 42.74
N PHE A 663 -28.25 19.57 42.43
CA PHE A 663 -28.00 18.14 42.57
C PHE A 663 -26.57 17.82 43.06
N GLY A 664 -26.38 16.60 43.53
CA GLY A 664 -25.11 16.09 44.07
C GLY A 664 -24.99 16.20 45.59
N ASP A 665 -23.79 15.94 46.11
CA ASP A 665 -23.52 15.93 47.56
C ASP A 665 -23.15 17.31 48.13
N GLY A 666 -22.84 18.27 47.24
CA GLY A 666 -22.35 19.60 47.59
C GLY A 666 -20.90 19.61 48.07
N ILE A 667 -20.20 18.48 48.08
CA ILE A 667 -18.85 18.35 48.65
C ILE A 667 -17.86 17.94 47.56
N ARG A 668 -18.08 16.78 46.93
CA ARG A 668 -17.19 16.22 45.91
C ARG A 668 -17.79 16.29 44.52
N SER A 669 -19.09 16.09 44.37
CA SER A 669 -19.76 16.14 43.08
C SER A 669 -21.09 16.85 43.22
N PHE A 670 -21.24 17.95 42.51
CA PHE A 670 -22.42 18.80 42.55
C PHE A 670 -22.59 19.56 41.25
N GLY A 671 -23.80 20.03 41.01
CA GLY A 671 -24.11 20.73 39.78
C GLY A 671 -25.44 21.47 39.81
N GLY A 672 -25.72 22.14 38.71
CA GLY A 672 -26.93 22.91 38.50
C GLY A 672 -27.46 22.73 37.07
N ASN A 673 -28.76 22.91 36.89
CA ASN A 673 -29.40 22.83 35.58
C ASN A 673 -30.59 23.79 35.46
N GLY A 674 -30.99 24.04 34.21
CA GLY A 674 -32.23 24.72 33.91
C GLY A 674 -32.52 24.74 32.42
N SER A 675 -33.74 25.17 32.11
CA SER A 675 -34.25 25.33 30.76
C SER A 675 -35.06 26.62 30.62
N LYS A 676 -35.09 27.16 29.42
CA LYS A 676 -35.92 28.31 29.02
C LYS A 676 -36.54 28.03 27.66
N GLU A 677 -37.83 28.29 27.55
CA GLU A 677 -38.59 28.21 26.30
C GLU A 677 -39.06 29.62 25.92
N ILE A 678 -38.92 29.97 24.65
CA ILE A 678 -39.29 31.27 24.10
C ILE A 678 -40.18 31.02 22.90
N ASP A 679 -41.46 31.40 23.01
CA ASP A 679 -42.41 31.36 21.90
C ASP A 679 -42.59 32.78 21.31
N LYS A 680 -42.32 32.92 20.00
CA LYS A 680 -42.50 34.15 19.23
C LYS A 680 -43.56 33.89 18.13
N PRO A 681 -44.84 34.24 18.35
CA PRO A 681 -45.86 34.08 17.32
C PRO A 681 -45.59 35.02 16.13
N ARG A 682 -45.86 34.56 14.91
CA ARG A 682 -45.76 35.36 13.67
C ARG A 682 -47.11 35.43 12.98
N GLU A 683 -47.27 36.37 12.06
CA GLU A 683 -48.53 36.58 11.32
C GLU A 683 -48.96 35.30 10.56
N ASN A 684 -47.99 34.60 9.98
CA ASN A 684 -48.20 33.43 9.12
C ASN A 684 -47.42 32.19 9.62
N GLY A 685 -47.18 32.08 10.93
CA GLY A 685 -46.46 30.94 11.51
C GLY A 685 -45.92 31.19 12.91
N TYR A 686 -44.76 30.60 13.25
CA TYR A 686 -44.17 30.71 14.58
C TYR A 686 -42.65 30.56 14.57
N GLU A 687 -42.01 31.05 15.62
CA GLU A 687 -40.63 30.76 15.98
C GLU A 687 -40.62 30.31 17.46
N ARG A 688 -40.08 29.12 17.74
CA ARG A 688 -39.94 28.58 19.10
C ARG A 688 -38.50 28.23 19.36
N GLU A 689 -37.97 28.68 20.49
CA GLU A 689 -36.61 28.37 20.93
C GLU A 689 -36.65 27.66 22.29
N PHE A 690 -35.94 26.56 22.41
CA PHE A 690 -35.79 25.79 23.65
C PHE A 690 -34.31 25.67 24.00
N HIS A 691 -33.93 26.23 25.13
CA HIS A 691 -32.56 26.18 25.63
C HIS A 691 -32.50 25.35 26.91
N THR A 692 -31.48 24.51 27.01
CA THR A 692 -31.10 23.84 28.26
C THR A 692 -29.65 24.15 28.58
N TYR A 693 -29.37 24.32 29.87
CA TYR A 693 -28.02 24.50 30.38
C TYR A 693 -27.85 23.64 31.62
N SER A 694 -26.71 22.97 31.72
CA SER A 694 -26.32 22.22 32.90
C SER A 694 -24.82 22.29 33.11
N TRP A 695 -24.41 22.23 34.36
CA TRP A 695 -23.01 22.10 34.73
C TRP A 695 -22.87 21.10 35.86
N GLN A 696 -21.73 20.41 35.90
CA GLN A 696 -21.36 19.50 36.96
C GLN A 696 -19.89 19.70 37.29
N MET A 697 -19.60 19.90 38.57
CA MET A 697 -18.24 19.97 39.09
C MET A 697 -17.92 18.72 39.90
N THR A 698 -16.71 18.20 39.70
CA THR A 698 -16.14 17.15 40.54
C THR A 698 -14.85 17.65 41.17
N ARG A 699 -14.84 17.80 42.49
CA ARG A 699 -13.69 18.19 43.30
C ARG A 699 -12.92 16.96 43.74
N ARG A 700 -11.61 16.96 43.53
CA ARG A 700 -10.73 15.96 44.13
C ARG A 700 -10.51 16.28 45.60
N LYS A 701 -10.32 15.22 46.39
CA LYS A 701 -9.93 15.37 47.78
C LYS A 701 -8.51 15.95 47.77
N VAL A 702 -8.36 17.22 48.16
CA VAL A 702 -7.04 17.80 48.41
C VAL A 702 -6.44 16.95 49.53
N ASN A 703 -5.49 16.08 49.21
CA ASN A 703 -4.68 15.42 50.23
C ASN A 703 -3.93 16.54 50.95
N LYS A 704 -4.26 16.74 52.22
CA LYS A 704 -3.52 17.65 53.10
C LYS A 704 -2.06 17.26 53.17
#